data_AF-A0A832X9C4-F1
#
_entry.id   AF-A0A832X9C4-F1
#
_cell.length_a   1.000
_cell.length_b   1.000
_cell.length_c   1.000
_cell.angle_alpha   90.00
_cell.angle_beta   90.00
_cell.angle_gamma   90.00
#
_symmetry.space_group_name_H-M   'P 1'
#
loop_
_entity.id
_entity.type
_entity.pdbx_description
1 polymer ?
#
loop_
_entity_poly.entity_id
_entity_poly.type
_entity_poly.pdbx_seq_one_letter_code
_entity_poly.pdbx_strand_id
1 'polypeptide(L)'
;MAATSGNAADATESISPYLFLPAENTEDVKVQQSPFIVRSRLVNIDFELLYKLQENLTVEPDEEHQLILNVFEGLEYTLIIQKIERNRSGSYSWYGQLRDIPMSQVVLVINENKVYGNISKTNFSYQIRHISDETHAIYKIDPTKFPPTSEPIIPNMKPKSSSSIDPLKDMMNQVEPHISGTATKVDPHISGSNARNGGDEFVSQNQLLSGYSSFNGSSSTPQTQADDGSLVDVLVVYTAEARAAAGGTTAIRSLIDLATSETNAAYRNSGVSHSIRIVGRQETSFSESGFVCGAGVSTCFSAFLKSAKEGSIPGVHSLRNSTGADLVVMLVKGDNSLCGLGYFMTPVAASFAPFGYSVTQTSCATGNYTFGHEIGHNMSARHDRANDNTDGAPFNYNHGYVDTVNNFKTIMGTGSYARIQHFSNPNVLFGGAPTGVVGGSLQAADNRLTFQNTALTISNFRESIDASTRPLNFSGLYPNSERVLSPYWQSDSGSYSFVAVSHPSLSGMASQIGVTIESIKNDGTLFGSSTSFTVDALAITRLFIVRAGHPSINSGSIPSAHFITGASDFEHGHLGAFSLATSPTTSTGTGVGHGYRDATMLSFWGAIVVEQSNSGFAMEFIGDMHDSAAAPTFSGANPVSGPSAP
;
A
#
# COMPACT_ATOMS: atom_id res chain seq x y z
N MET A 1 -42.86 -49.24 36.22
CA MET A 1 -42.01 -48.19 36.82
C MET A 1 -40.71 -48.19 36.06
N ALA A 2 -40.49 -47.15 35.27
CA ALA A 2 -39.40 -47.04 34.31
C ALA A 2 -38.09 -46.65 35.00
N ALA A 3 -36.99 -47.24 34.54
CA ALA A 3 -35.63 -46.87 34.87
C ALA A 3 -35.25 -45.58 34.13
N THR A 4 -34.68 -44.61 34.82
CA THR A 4 -34.06 -43.43 34.22
C THR A 4 -32.55 -43.49 34.42
N SER A 5 -31.86 -43.89 33.37
CA SER A 5 -30.43 -43.65 33.16
C SER A 5 -30.21 -42.14 33.01
N GLY A 6 -29.50 -41.55 33.98
CA GLY A 6 -29.01 -40.17 33.89
C GLY A 6 -27.95 -40.09 32.80
N ASN A 7 -28.26 -39.34 31.74
CA ASN A 7 -27.35 -39.02 30.67
C ASN A 7 -26.20 -38.19 31.25
N ALA A 8 -24.96 -38.68 31.13
CA ALA A 8 -23.78 -37.87 31.32
C ALA A 8 -23.83 -36.76 30.26
N ALA A 9 -24.10 -35.54 30.69
CA ALA A 9 -23.93 -34.37 29.85
C ALA A 9 -22.45 -34.29 29.50
N ASP A 10 -22.19 -34.46 28.21
CA ASP A 10 -20.95 -34.15 27.53
C ASP A 10 -20.49 -32.75 27.97
N ALA A 11 -19.46 -32.71 28.81
CA ALA A 11 -18.79 -31.48 29.16
C ALA A 11 -17.95 -31.14 27.92
N THR A 12 -18.52 -30.36 27.02
CA THR A 12 -17.77 -29.70 25.95
C THR A 12 -16.62 -28.96 26.62
N GLU A 13 -15.39 -29.45 26.48
CA GLU A 13 -14.20 -28.71 26.86
C GLU A 13 -14.25 -27.34 26.17
N SER A 14 -14.44 -26.30 26.97
CA SER A 14 -14.26 -24.91 26.57
C SER A 14 -12.84 -24.79 26.03
N ILE A 15 -12.67 -24.76 24.70
CA ILE A 15 -11.39 -24.45 24.05
C ILE A 15 -10.92 -23.13 24.65
N SER A 16 -9.80 -23.16 25.37
CA SER A 16 -9.30 -21.99 26.09
C SER A 16 -8.93 -20.90 25.08
N PRO A 17 -9.37 -19.64 25.24
CA PRO A 17 -9.26 -18.57 24.22
C PRO A 17 -7.85 -17.96 24.12
N TYR A 18 -6.81 -18.75 24.38
CA TYR A 18 -5.42 -18.30 24.44
C TYR A 18 -4.78 -18.28 23.06
N LEU A 19 -4.25 -17.13 22.66
CA LEU A 19 -3.53 -17.02 21.39
C LEU A 19 -2.22 -17.82 21.39
N PHE A 20 -1.49 -17.81 22.50
CA PHE A 20 -0.15 -18.36 22.57
C PHE A 20 -0.14 -19.73 23.24
N LEU A 21 0.16 -20.76 22.46
CA LEU A 21 0.28 -22.13 22.91
C LEU A 21 1.73 -22.43 23.35
N PRO A 22 1.95 -23.39 24.25
CA PRO A 22 3.30 -23.89 24.53
C PRO A 22 4.01 -24.32 23.23
N ALA A 23 5.25 -23.88 23.04
CA ALA A 23 6.03 -24.32 21.89
C ALA A 23 6.62 -25.70 22.15
N GLU A 24 6.48 -26.60 21.18
CA GLU A 24 7.09 -27.93 21.16
C GLU A 24 8.40 -27.93 20.36
N ASN A 25 9.27 -28.92 20.58
CA ASN A 25 10.50 -29.13 19.80
C ASN A 25 11.44 -27.90 19.72
N THR A 26 11.60 -27.17 20.83
CA THR A 26 12.34 -25.90 20.86
C THR A 26 13.83 -26.02 21.15
N GLU A 27 14.37 -27.23 21.26
CA GLU A 27 15.75 -27.50 21.72
C GLU A 27 16.82 -26.79 20.87
N ASP A 28 16.59 -26.67 19.56
CA ASP A 28 17.51 -26.03 18.61
C ASP A 28 17.11 -24.58 18.23
N VAL A 29 16.01 -24.06 18.79
CA VAL A 29 15.47 -22.75 18.42
C VAL A 29 16.24 -21.64 19.14
N LYS A 30 17.01 -20.87 18.38
CA LYS A 30 17.77 -19.72 18.91
C LYS A 30 16.93 -18.46 18.93
N VAL A 31 16.69 -17.94 20.14
CA VAL A 31 16.06 -16.61 20.32
C VAL A 31 17.06 -15.48 20.08
N GLN A 32 16.56 -14.36 19.59
CA GLN A 32 17.34 -13.15 19.41
C GLN A 32 17.84 -12.62 20.76
N GLN A 33 19.09 -12.17 20.78
CA GLN A 33 19.72 -11.52 21.93
C GLN A 33 20.00 -10.06 21.59
N SER A 34 19.66 -9.15 22.52
CA SER A 34 19.90 -7.72 22.37
C SER A 34 19.85 -7.03 23.74
N PRO A 35 20.59 -5.94 23.98
CA PRO A 35 20.55 -5.20 25.26
C PRO A 35 19.15 -4.74 25.67
N PHE A 36 18.26 -4.46 24.71
CA PHE A 36 16.89 -4.03 24.98
C PHE A 36 15.91 -5.20 25.20
N ILE A 37 16.32 -6.46 25.04
CA ILE A 37 15.49 -7.63 25.35
C ILE A 37 15.70 -8.01 26.81
N VAL A 38 14.64 -7.92 27.62
CA VAL A 38 14.68 -8.24 29.06
C VAL A 38 14.50 -9.74 29.30
N ARG A 39 13.57 -10.35 28.58
CA ARG A 39 13.28 -11.80 28.63
C ARG A 39 12.51 -12.21 27.37
N SER A 40 12.55 -13.49 27.06
CA SER A 40 11.82 -14.09 25.93
C SER A 40 11.00 -15.30 26.37
N ARG A 41 9.99 -15.66 25.58
CA ARG A 41 9.24 -16.92 25.68
C ARG A 41 8.97 -17.44 24.27
N LEU A 42 9.23 -18.72 24.03
CA LEU A 42 8.85 -19.41 22.80
C LEU A 42 7.41 -19.90 22.90
N VAL A 43 6.64 -19.72 21.83
CA VAL A 43 5.22 -20.05 21.75
C VAL A 43 4.88 -20.54 20.34
N ASN A 44 3.87 -21.39 20.23
CA ASN A 44 3.15 -21.59 18.98
C ASN A 44 1.91 -20.68 18.99
N ILE A 45 1.31 -20.43 17.83
CA ILE A 45 0.14 -19.55 17.69
C ILE A 45 -1.07 -20.36 17.25
N ASP A 46 -2.21 -20.14 17.90
CA ASP A 46 -3.50 -20.66 17.47
C ASP A 46 -4.05 -19.82 16.30
N PHE A 47 -3.76 -20.27 15.06
CA PHE A 47 -4.25 -19.62 13.85
C PHE A 47 -5.74 -19.89 13.59
N GLU A 48 -6.29 -21.00 14.06
CA GLU A 48 -7.73 -21.26 13.94
C GLU A 48 -8.54 -20.22 14.71
N LEU A 49 -8.08 -19.85 15.91
CA LEU A 49 -8.67 -18.77 16.69
C LEU A 49 -8.62 -17.44 15.93
N LEU A 50 -7.48 -17.12 15.31
CA LEU A 50 -7.32 -15.89 14.53
C LEU A 50 -8.25 -15.88 13.29
N TYR A 51 -8.38 -16.99 12.57
CA TYR A 51 -9.26 -17.10 11.41
C TYR A 51 -10.73 -16.93 11.80
N LYS A 52 -11.19 -17.61 12.87
CA LYS A 52 -12.56 -17.46 13.38
C LYS A 52 -12.87 -16.02 13.80
N LEU A 53 -11.94 -15.36 14.49
CA LEU A 53 -12.10 -13.95 14.88
C LEU A 53 -12.16 -13.02 13.66
N GLN A 54 -11.37 -13.28 12.62
CA GLN A 54 -11.42 -12.52 11.38
C GLN A 54 -12.78 -12.65 10.68
N GLU A 55 -13.32 -13.87 10.61
CA GLU A 55 -14.66 -14.13 10.06
C GLU A 55 -15.73 -13.38 10.87
N ASN A 56 -15.70 -13.51 12.20
CA ASN A 56 -16.67 -12.84 13.07
C ASN A 56 -16.63 -11.31 12.93
N LEU A 57 -15.44 -10.70 12.85
CA LEU A 57 -15.29 -9.25 12.59
C LEU A 57 -15.85 -8.80 11.25
N THR A 58 -15.88 -9.70 10.27
CA THR A 58 -16.44 -9.41 8.94
C THR A 58 -17.96 -9.49 8.96
N VAL A 59 -18.53 -10.42 9.73
CA VAL A 59 -19.98 -10.63 9.84
C VAL A 59 -20.62 -9.61 10.79
N GLU A 60 -19.95 -9.30 11.90
CA GLU A 60 -20.45 -8.47 13.00
C GLU A 60 -19.45 -7.35 13.34
N PRO A 61 -19.26 -6.36 12.46
CA PRO A 61 -18.22 -5.34 12.62
C PRO A 61 -18.45 -4.38 13.80
N ASP A 62 -19.68 -4.28 14.28
CA ASP A 62 -20.08 -3.39 15.38
C ASP A 62 -19.96 -4.07 16.77
N GLU A 63 -19.70 -5.39 16.81
CA GLU A 63 -19.49 -6.11 18.07
C GLU A 63 -18.07 -5.94 18.62
N GLU A 64 -17.92 -6.01 19.94
CA GLU A 64 -16.62 -5.93 20.59
C GLU A 64 -15.91 -7.28 20.53
N HIS A 65 -14.96 -7.42 19.60
CA HIS A 65 -14.17 -8.64 19.45
C HIS A 65 -12.93 -8.62 20.36
N GLN A 66 -12.69 -9.74 21.05
CA GLN A 66 -11.68 -9.84 22.09
C GLN A 66 -10.74 -11.02 21.86
N LEU A 67 -9.48 -10.87 22.28
CA LEU A 67 -8.46 -11.91 22.20
C LEU A 67 -7.60 -11.93 23.45
N ILE A 68 -7.39 -13.09 24.07
CA ILE A 68 -6.53 -13.21 25.25
C ILE A 68 -5.07 -13.42 24.82
N LEU A 69 -4.23 -12.48 25.20
CA LEU A 69 -2.79 -12.46 25.00
C LEU A 69 -2.10 -12.93 26.28
N ASN A 70 -1.95 -14.24 26.43
CA ASN A 70 -1.21 -14.88 27.52
C ASN A 70 0.31 -14.80 27.30
N VAL A 71 0.87 -13.58 27.35
CA VAL A 71 2.24 -13.27 26.93
C VAL A 71 3.34 -13.98 27.72
N PHE A 72 3.18 -14.14 29.03
CA PHE A 72 4.09 -14.89 29.90
C PHE A 72 3.29 -15.71 30.91
N GLU A 73 3.92 -16.69 31.55
CA GLU A 73 3.28 -17.46 32.62
C GLU A 73 2.73 -16.52 33.71
N GLY A 74 1.44 -16.66 34.02
CA GLY A 74 0.71 -15.81 34.96
C GLY A 74 0.52 -14.35 34.51
N LEU A 75 0.77 -14.03 33.23
CA LEU A 75 0.61 -12.69 32.68
C LEU A 75 -0.22 -12.69 31.40
N GLU A 76 -1.45 -12.22 31.53
CA GLU A 76 -2.46 -12.22 30.48
C GLU A 76 -2.99 -10.80 30.27
N TYR A 77 -3.28 -10.47 29.01
CA TYR A 77 -3.96 -9.24 28.63
C TYR A 77 -5.13 -9.54 27.70
N THR A 78 -6.25 -8.85 27.85
CA THR A 78 -7.34 -8.92 26.88
C THR A 78 -7.17 -7.83 25.85
N LEU A 79 -6.92 -8.19 24.59
CA LEU A 79 -6.93 -7.27 23.46
C LEU A 79 -8.37 -7.05 23.00
N ILE A 80 -8.76 -5.78 22.91
CA ILE A 80 -9.96 -5.34 22.21
C ILE A 80 -9.57 -4.96 20.79
N ILE A 81 -10.09 -5.70 19.82
CA ILE A 81 -9.78 -5.49 18.40
C ILE A 81 -10.64 -4.34 17.90
N GLN A 82 -10.00 -3.33 17.30
CA GLN A 82 -10.66 -2.12 16.82
C GLN A 82 -10.76 -2.06 15.31
N LYS A 83 -9.77 -2.65 14.61
CA LYS A 83 -9.71 -2.62 13.15
C LYS A 83 -8.88 -3.78 12.62
N ILE A 84 -9.33 -4.39 11.53
CA ILE A 84 -8.52 -5.24 10.66
C ILE A 84 -8.38 -4.55 9.32
N GLU A 85 -7.18 -4.55 8.76
CA GLU A 85 -6.88 -3.96 7.46
C GLU A 85 -6.06 -4.96 6.63
N ARG A 86 -6.49 -5.23 5.40
CA ARG A 86 -5.72 -6.06 4.48
C ARG A 86 -4.63 -5.21 3.82
N ASN A 87 -3.38 -5.65 3.92
CA ASN A 87 -2.23 -5.01 3.30
C ASN A 87 -2.10 -5.44 1.84
N ARG A 88 -1.43 -4.60 1.02
CA ARG A 88 -1.14 -4.90 -0.39
C ARG A 88 -0.25 -6.14 -0.60
N SER A 89 0.45 -6.58 0.45
CA SER A 89 1.20 -7.85 0.45
C SER A 89 0.31 -9.08 0.60
N GLY A 90 -0.98 -8.93 0.92
CA GLY A 90 -1.90 -10.01 1.26
C GLY A 90 -1.97 -10.34 2.76
N SER A 91 -1.10 -9.76 3.59
CA SER A 91 -1.15 -9.88 5.05
C SER A 91 -2.28 -9.05 5.66
N TYR A 92 -2.66 -9.33 6.89
CA TYR A 92 -3.67 -8.57 7.65
C TYR A 92 -3.05 -7.85 8.84
N SER A 93 -3.30 -6.55 8.94
CA SER A 93 -2.92 -5.72 10.09
C SER A 93 -4.11 -5.55 11.03
N TRP A 94 -3.95 -6.01 12.25
CA TRP A 94 -4.92 -5.93 13.33
C TRP A 94 -4.48 -4.83 14.29
N TYR A 95 -5.39 -3.91 14.58
CA TYR A 95 -5.19 -2.79 15.48
C TYR A 95 -6.11 -2.93 16.67
N GLY A 96 -5.61 -2.62 17.86
CA GLY A 96 -6.44 -2.63 19.06
C GLY A 96 -5.76 -2.06 20.28
N GLN A 97 -6.44 -2.20 21.40
CA GLN A 97 -5.98 -1.74 22.71
C GLN A 97 -6.21 -2.83 23.75
N LEU A 98 -5.40 -2.85 24.80
CA LEU A 98 -5.60 -3.77 25.91
C LEU A 98 -6.69 -3.22 26.84
N ARG A 99 -7.67 -4.07 27.17
CA ARG A 99 -8.71 -3.80 28.16
C ARG A 99 -8.07 -3.38 29.48
N ASP A 100 -8.64 -2.36 30.12
CA ASP A 100 -8.25 -1.82 31.43
C ASP A 100 -6.78 -1.37 31.54
N ILE A 101 -6.06 -1.28 30.42
CA ILE A 101 -4.72 -0.69 30.35
C ILE A 101 -4.82 0.55 29.46
N PRO A 102 -5.11 1.72 30.06
CA PRO A 102 -5.20 2.97 29.32
C PRO A 102 -3.95 3.21 28.49
N MET A 103 -4.13 3.83 27.33
CA MET A 103 -3.04 4.24 26.45
C MET A 103 -2.22 3.08 25.85
N SER A 104 -2.66 1.84 26.02
CA SER A 104 -2.04 0.71 25.35
C SER A 104 -2.38 0.70 23.86
N GLN A 105 -1.47 0.19 23.05
CA GLN A 105 -1.65 0.03 21.62
C GLN A 105 -1.11 -1.33 21.20
N VAL A 106 -1.86 -1.99 20.34
CA VAL A 106 -1.50 -3.28 19.76
C VAL A 106 -1.61 -3.20 18.26
N VAL A 107 -0.53 -3.56 17.57
CA VAL A 107 -0.52 -3.75 16.12
C VAL A 107 0.07 -5.14 15.84
N LEU A 108 -0.73 -6.02 15.23
CA LEU A 108 -0.31 -7.35 14.80
C LEU A 108 -0.43 -7.42 13.27
N VAL A 109 0.58 -7.94 12.61
CA VAL A 109 0.56 -8.33 11.20
C VAL A 109 0.56 -9.84 11.12
N ILE A 110 -0.50 -10.37 10.53
CA ILE A 110 -0.71 -11.80 10.32
C ILE A 110 -0.52 -12.08 8.82
N ASN A 111 0.40 -12.97 8.50
CA ASN A 111 0.68 -13.38 7.14
C ASN A 111 0.84 -14.90 7.09
N GLU A 112 -0.15 -15.60 6.53
CA GLU A 112 -0.24 -17.07 6.62
C GLU A 112 -0.13 -17.50 8.10
N ASN A 113 0.73 -18.47 8.40
CA ASN A 113 1.00 -18.97 9.74
C ASN A 113 2.08 -18.17 10.48
N LYS A 114 2.16 -16.85 10.25
CA LYS A 114 3.20 -15.99 10.85
C LYS A 114 2.61 -14.72 11.42
N VAL A 115 2.93 -14.43 12.69
CA VAL A 115 2.53 -13.20 13.37
C VAL A 115 3.75 -12.36 13.71
N TYR A 116 3.68 -11.09 13.35
CA TYR A 116 4.63 -10.06 13.73
C TYR A 116 3.87 -8.94 14.39
N GLY A 117 4.21 -8.57 15.61
CA GLY A 117 3.43 -7.53 16.26
C GLY A 117 4.10 -6.90 17.45
N ASN A 118 3.58 -5.74 17.83
CA ASN A 118 4.04 -5.01 18.99
C ASN A 118 2.83 -4.69 19.87
N ILE A 119 3.04 -4.86 21.17
CA ILE A 119 2.13 -4.45 22.24
C ILE A 119 2.89 -3.39 23.00
N SER A 120 2.38 -2.16 23.06
CA SER A 120 3.06 -1.05 23.73
C SER A 120 2.17 -0.36 24.73
N LYS A 121 2.79 0.16 25.77
CA LYS A 121 2.27 1.21 26.66
C LYS A 121 3.46 2.05 27.15
N THR A 122 3.20 3.12 27.89
CA THR A 122 4.24 4.05 28.38
C THR A 122 5.45 3.33 29.01
N ASN A 123 5.23 2.32 29.86
CA ASN A 123 6.32 1.74 30.67
C ASN A 123 6.76 0.32 30.28
N PHE A 124 6.21 -0.28 29.22
CA PHE A 124 6.73 -1.53 28.68
C PHE A 124 6.30 -1.73 27.22
N SER A 125 7.07 -2.53 26.49
CA SER A 125 6.66 -3.06 25.20
C SER A 125 6.92 -4.56 25.12
N TYR A 126 6.03 -5.29 24.45
CA TYR A 126 6.26 -6.66 24.00
C TYR A 126 6.35 -6.70 22.49
N GLN A 127 7.18 -7.61 21.98
CA GLN A 127 7.33 -7.88 20.56
C GLN A 127 7.06 -9.35 20.29
N ILE A 128 6.23 -9.65 19.31
CA ILE A 128 5.95 -11.00 18.80
C ILE A 128 6.68 -11.13 17.47
N ARG A 129 7.54 -12.14 17.33
CA ARG A 129 8.32 -12.39 16.10
C ARG A 129 8.27 -13.87 15.77
N HIS A 130 8.04 -14.20 14.51
CA HIS A 130 8.23 -15.56 14.01
C HIS A 130 9.73 -15.87 13.90
N ILE A 131 10.12 -17.08 14.31
CA ILE A 131 11.53 -17.50 14.41
C ILE A 131 11.82 -18.69 13.48
N SER A 132 10.91 -19.68 13.45
CA SER A 132 10.98 -20.90 12.64
C SER A 132 9.55 -21.37 12.33
N ASP A 133 9.38 -22.32 11.40
CA ASP A 133 8.10 -22.74 10.81
C ASP A 133 6.85 -22.48 11.67
N GLU A 134 6.69 -23.16 12.82
CA GLU A 134 5.52 -23.00 13.70
C GLU A 134 5.77 -22.17 14.97
N THR A 135 7.01 -21.72 15.21
CA THR A 135 7.42 -21.13 16.49
C THR A 135 7.62 -19.62 16.39
N HIS A 136 7.05 -18.93 17.36
CA HIS A 136 7.21 -17.50 17.60
C HIS A 136 7.94 -17.27 18.92
N ALA A 137 8.55 -16.10 19.04
CA ALA A 137 9.09 -15.60 20.28
C ALA A 137 8.34 -14.33 20.71
N ILE A 138 7.97 -14.29 21.98
CA ILE A 138 7.48 -13.10 22.66
C ILE A 138 8.66 -12.51 23.45
N TYR A 139 9.04 -11.29 23.13
CA TYR A 139 10.11 -10.56 23.81
C TYR A 139 9.52 -9.46 24.68
N LYS A 140 9.94 -9.37 25.94
CA LYS A 140 9.76 -8.16 26.76
C LYS A 140 10.89 -7.19 26.44
N ILE A 141 10.54 -5.98 26.04
CA ILE A 141 11.48 -4.94 25.63
C ILE A 141 11.61 -3.86 26.70
N ASP A 142 12.84 -3.43 26.94
CA ASP A 142 13.18 -2.19 27.63
C ASP A 142 13.47 -1.10 26.59
N PRO A 143 12.51 -0.19 26.34
CA PRO A 143 12.65 0.81 25.29
C PRO A 143 13.73 1.86 25.59
N THR A 144 14.21 1.96 26.84
CA THR A 144 15.28 2.91 27.20
C THR A 144 16.66 2.46 26.72
N LYS A 145 16.78 1.19 26.30
CA LYS A 145 18.02 0.57 25.84
C LYS A 145 18.13 0.46 24.31
N PHE A 146 17.19 1.04 23.57
CA PHE A 146 17.36 1.20 22.13
C PHE A 146 18.59 2.09 21.84
N PRO A 147 19.31 1.85 20.73
CA PRO A 147 20.32 2.78 20.24
C PRO A 147 19.80 4.22 20.16
N PRO A 148 20.69 5.22 20.30
CA PRO A 148 20.29 6.62 20.22
C PRO A 148 19.76 6.98 18.82
N THR A 149 18.99 8.07 18.79
CA THR A 149 18.59 8.76 17.55
C THR A 149 19.64 9.82 17.21
N SER A 150 19.97 10.02 15.93
CA SER A 150 20.87 11.08 15.47
C SER A 150 20.09 12.26 14.91
N GLU A 151 20.67 13.47 14.97
CA GLU A 151 20.20 14.57 14.13
C GLU A 151 20.18 14.17 12.65
N PRO A 152 19.15 14.58 11.89
CA PRO A 152 19.09 14.30 10.47
C PRO A 152 20.11 15.13 9.70
N ILE A 153 20.46 14.70 8.48
CA ILE A 153 21.38 15.44 7.62
C ILE A 153 20.61 16.50 6.83
N ILE A 154 20.91 17.78 7.04
CA ILE A 154 20.40 18.86 6.20
C ILE A 154 21.25 18.93 4.91
N PRO A 155 20.68 18.69 3.72
CA PRO A 155 21.45 18.76 2.49
C PRO A 155 21.86 20.18 2.14
N ASN A 156 23.06 20.33 1.57
CA ASN A 156 23.44 21.58 0.92
C ASN A 156 22.79 21.67 -0.47
N MET A 157 21.57 22.21 -0.53
CA MET A 157 20.89 22.51 -1.78
C MET A 157 21.41 23.85 -2.33
N LYS A 158 22.24 23.81 -3.38
CA LYS A 158 22.67 25.05 -4.07
C LYS A 158 21.42 25.81 -4.52
N PRO A 159 21.27 27.11 -4.22
CA PRO A 159 20.17 27.90 -4.75
C PRO A 159 20.26 27.88 -6.27
N LYS A 160 19.28 27.27 -6.93
CA LYS A 160 19.13 27.39 -8.37
C LYS A 160 18.80 28.86 -8.62
N SER A 161 19.56 29.54 -9.48
CA SER A 161 19.34 30.95 -9.79
C SER A 161 17.87 31.20 -10.13
N SER A 162 17.20 32.00 -9.32
CA SER A 162 15.81 32.41 -9.56
C SER A 162 15.76 33.27 -10.81
N SER A 163 15.31 32.70 -11.94
CA SER A 163 14.63 33.53 -12.93
C SER A 163 13.29 33.89 -12.32
N SER A 164 13.19 35.10 -11.78
CA SER A 164 11.96 35.69 -11.26
C SER A 164 10.92 35.73 -12.38
N ILE A 165 9.94 34.83 -12.34
CA ILE A 165 8.70 34.99 -13.10
C ILE A 165 7.71 35.65 -12.13
N ASP A 166 7.43 36.92 -12.38
CA ASP A 166 6.39 37.70 -11.71
C ASP A 166 5.03 37.29 -12.29
N PRO A 167 4.17 36.57 -11.55
CA PRO A 167 2.94 35.98 -12.10
C PRO A 167 1.90 37.01 -12.58
N LEU A 168 2.04 38.29 -12.21
CA LEU A 168 1.08 39.33 -12.60
C LEU A 168 1.33 39.92 -13.98
N LYS A 169 2.56 39.83 -14.52
CA LYS A 169 2.88 40.45 -15.82
C LYS A 169 2.30 39.70 -17.02
N ASP A 170 2.16 38.38 -16.94
CA ASP A 170 1.60 37.57 -18.03
C ASP A 170 0.07 37.66 -18.08
N MET A 171 -0.60 37.94 -16.96
CA MET A 171 -2.06 38.14 -16.93
C MET A 171 -2.49 39.50 -17.50
N MET A 172 -1.65 40.53 -17.40
CA MET A 172 -2.00 41.89 -17.85
C MET A 172 -1.76 42.14 -19.34
N ASN A 173 -1.03 41.26 -20.04
CA ASN A 173 -0.80 41.38 -21.49
C ASN A 173 -1.91 40.72 -22.34
N GLN A 174 -2.90 40.06 -21.73
CA GLN A 174 -4.01 39.41 -22.44
C GLN A 174 -5.34 40.18 -22.38
N VAL A 175 -5.35 41.39 -21.79
CA VAL A 175 -6.58 42.18 -21.66
C VAL A 175 -6.34 43.62 -22.13
N GLU A 176 -6.33 43.81 -23.45
CA GLU A 176 -6.85 45.05 -24.08
C GLU A 176 -7.56 44.72 -25.41
N PRO A 177 -8.61 45.47 -25.79
CA PRO A 177 -9.71 44.94 -26.58
C PRO A 177 -9.72 45.42 -28.04
N HIS A 178 -10.01 44.51 -28.98
CA HIS A 178 -10.54 44.91 -30.29
C HIS A 178 -12.06 44.80 -30.28
N ILE A 179 -12.71 45.96 -30.16
CA ILE A 179 -14.13 46.18 -30.37
C ILE A 179 -14.40 46.37 -31.87
N SER A 180 -15.31 45.56 -32.43
CA SER A 180 -16.27 45.90 -33.52
C SER A 180 -17.00 44.60 -33.90
N GLY A 181 -18.33 44.44 -33.91
CA GLY A 181 -19.45 45.36 -33.71
C GLY A 181 -20.78 44.58 -33.81
N THR A 182 -21.86 45.28 -33.42
CA THR A 182 -23.28 45.12 -33.78
C THR A 182 -24.09 43.87 -33.36
N ALA A 183 -24.98 44.10 -32.37
CA ALA A 183 -26.45 43.88 -32.38
C ALA A 183 -26.99 42.44 -32.60
N THR A 184 -28.05 41.92 -31.98
CA THR A 184 -29.12 42.36 -31.05
C THR A 184 -29.96 41.10 -30.80
N LYS A 185 -30.35 40.79 -29.56
CA LYS A 185 -31.75 40.54 -29.14
C LYS A 185 -31.85 39.83 -27.78
N VAL A 186 -32.67 40.47 -26.95
CA VAL A 186 -33.38 40.03 -25.74
C VAL A 186 -34.47 39.03 -26.22
N ASP A 187 -34.87 37.96 -25.53
CA ASP A 187 -35.67 37.90 -24.28
C ASP A 187 -36.06 36.41 -23.97
N PRO A 188 -36.96 36.07 -23.03
CA PRO A 188 -36.69 35.29 -21.82
C PRO A 188 -37.39 33.90 -21.79
N HIS A 189 -37.11 33.04 -20.81
CA HIS A 189 -38.12 32.24 -20.08
C HIS A 189 -37.46 31.24 -19.12
N ILE A 190 -37.67 31.47 -17.82
CA ILE A 190 -37.46 30.51 -16.72
C ILE A 190 -38.84 30.03 -16.29
N SER A 191 -39.06 28.71 -16.28
CA SER A 191 -39.99 28.02 -15.38
C SER A 191 -39.85 26.50 -15.54
N GLY A 192 -39.67 25.76 -14.46
CA GLY A 192 -39.87 24.31 -14.45
C GLY A 192 -38.96 23.53 -13.50
N SER A 193 -39.44 23.33 -12.28
CA SER A 193 -38.95 22.40 -11.26
C SER A 193 -38.82 20.95 -11.73
N ASN A 194 -37.81 20.20 -11.24
CA ASN A 194 -37.95 18.83 -10.75
C ASN A 194 -36.72 18.35 -9.96
N ALA A 195 -36.97 17.75 -8.80
CA ALA A 195 -36.02 17.03 -7.97
C ALA A 195 -35.70 15.64 -8.56
N ARG A 196 -34.43 15.20 -8.53
CA ARG A 196 -34.02 13.79 -8.63
C ARG A 196 -32.72 13.50 -7.86
N ASN A 197 -32.67 12.27 -7.33
CA ASN A 197 -31.59 11.63 -6.58
C ASN A 197 -30.33 11.37 -7.43
N GLY A 198 -29.22 11.12 -6.73
CA GLY A 198 -27.85 11.04 -7.25
C GLY A 198 -27.51 9.91 -8.23
N GLY A 199 -26.39 10.14 -8.92
CA GLY A 199 -25.67 9.29 -9.86
C GLY A 199 -24.59 10.14 -10.54
N ASP A 200 -23.38 9.62 -10.67
CA ASP A 200 -22.27 10.27 -11.38
C ASP A 200 -22.62 10.42 -12.86
N GLU A 201 -23.00 11.63 -13.25
CA GLU A 201 -23.20 12.01 -14.64
C GLU A 201 -22.34 13.24 -14.96
N PHE A 202 -21.31 12.99 -15.76
CA PHE A 202 -20.51 14.02 -16.40
C PHE A 202 -21.37 14.65 -17.52
N VAL A 203 -22.11 15.71 -17.20
CA VAL A 203 -22.91 16.44 -18.19
C VAL A 203 -22.00 17.34 -19.02
N SER A 204 -21.63 16.86 -20.21
CA SER A 204 -21.18 17.69 -21.32
C SER A 204 -22.42 18.17 -22.10
N GLN A 205 -22.75 19.45 -21.99
CA GLN A 205 -23.56 20.12 -23.01
C GLN A 205 -22.98 21.51 -23.32
N ASN A 206 -22.46 21.66 -24.54
CA ASN A 206 -23.00 22.65 -25.45
C ASN A 206 -22.80 22.19 -26.90
N GLN A 207 -23.92 21.97 -27.58
CA GLN A 207 -24.00 21.65 -28.99
C GLN A 207 -23.77 22.89 -29.87
N LEU A 208 -22.86 22.72 -30.83
CA LEU A 208 -22.94 23.07 -32.27
C LEU A 208 -23.30 24.51 -32.67
N LEU A 209 -22.30 25.21 -33.23
CA LEU A 209 -22.44 25.90 -34.51
C LEU A 209 -21.23 25.64 -35.41
N SER A 210 -21.53 25.25 -36.64
CA SER A 210 -20.63 24.84 -37.72
C SER A 210 -19.88 26.01 -38.36
N GLY A 211 -18.58 25.83 -38.61
CA GLY A 211 -17.77 26.69 -39.47
C GLY A 211 -16.41 26.08 -39.77
N TYR A 212 -16.25 25.52 -40.97
CA TYR A 212 -15.00 25.00 -41.52
C TYR A 212 -13.84 25.99 -41.39
N SER A 213 -12.68 25.55 -40.88
CA SER A 213 -11.39 25.64 -41.59
C SER A 213 -10.21 25.16 -40.73
N SER A 214 -9.55 24.09 -41.22
CA SER A 214 -8.12 23.79 -41.16
C SER A 214 -7.36 24.10 -39.86
N PHE A 215 -7.16 23.09 -39.02
CA PHE A 215 -6.08 23.09 -38.02
C PHE A 215 -5.01 22.05 -38.36
N ASN A 216 -3.81 22.59 -38.55
CA ASN A 216 -2.53 21.91 -38.62
C ASN A 216 -2.34 21.06 -37.36
N GLY A 217 -1.87 19.82 -37.54
CA GLY A 217 -1.62 18.89 -36.46
C GLY A 217 -0.59 19.40 -35.46
N SER A 218 -0.94 19.37 -34.19
CA SER A 218 0.01 19.18 -33.11
C SER A 218 -0.58 18.15 -32.15
N SER A 219 0.14 17.05 -31.99
CA SER A 219 -0.16 15.94 -31.10
C SER A 219 -0.29 16.42 -29.66
N SER A 220 -1.49 16.36 -29.08
CA SER A 220 -1.66 16.47 -27.63
C SER A 220 -1.29 15.13 -27.00
N THR A 221 -0.12 15.08 -26.38
CA THR A 221 0.28 14.05 -25.42
C THR A 221 -0.76 13.90 -24.29
N PRO A 222 -0.98 12.68 -23.74
CA PRO A 222 -1.83 12.49 -22.56
C PRO A 222 -1.28 13.32 -21.40
N GLN A 223 -2.12 14.12 -20.75
CA GLN A 223 -1.74 14.93 -19.59
C GLN A 223 -1.69 14.03 -18.35
N THR A 224 -0.50 13.87 -17.75
CA THR A 224 -0.27 13.19 -16.47
C THR A 224 -0.97 13.95 -15.33
N GLN A 225 -1.65 13.24 -14.42
CA GLN A 225 -2.28 13.87 -13.25
C GLN A 225 -1.31 13.82 -12.07
N ALA A 226 -1.09 14.97 -11.44
CA ALA A 226 -0.26 15.11 -10.24
C ALA A 226 -0.95 14.47 -9.02
N ASP A 227 -0.18 13.90 -8.11
CA ASP A 227 -0.67 13.33 -6.85
C ASP A 227 -1.26 14.43 -5.96
N ASP A 228 -2.32 14.10 -5.22
CA ASP A 228 -3.06 15.05 -4.37
C ASP A 228 -2.50 15.19 -2.94
N GLY A 229 -1.46 14.42 -2.60
CA GLY A 229 -0.84 14.38 -1.28
C GLY A 229 -1.54 13.49 -0.25
N SER A 230 -2.56 12.73 -0.64
CA SER A 230 -3.23 11.76 0.25
C SER A 230 -2.39 10.50 0.48
N LEU A 231 -1.55 10.15 -0.49
CA LEU A 231 -0.63 9.02 -0.43
C LEU A 231 0.81 9.47 -0.70
N VAL A 232 1.74 8.83 -0.01
CA VAL A 232 3.19 8.96 -0.28
C VAL A 232 3.73 7.58 -0.59
N ASP A 233 4.29 7.43 -1.79
CA ASP A 233 4.79 6.15 -2.26
C ASP A 233 6.20 5.88 -1.75
N VAL A 234 6.36 4.75 -1.06
CA VAL A 234 7.61 4.37 -0.39
C VAL A 234 8.15 3.08 -1.00
N LEU A 235 9.39 3.13 -1.45
CA LEU A 235 10.18 1.95 -1.78
C LEU A 235 10.97 1.54 -0.54
N VAL A 236 10.86 0.27 -0.14
CA VAL A 236 11.72 -0.28 0.91
C VAL A 236 12.77 -1.19 0.29
N VAL A 237 14.03 -0.90 0.56
CA VAL A 237 15.14 -1.78 0.18
C VAL A 237 15.84 -2.30 1.42
N TYR A 238 16.46 -3.47 1.33
CA TYR A 238 17.13 -4.07 2.48
C TYR A 238 18.38 -4.87 2.09
N THR A 239 19.33 -4.99 3.01
CA THR A 239 20.54 -5.81 2.82
C THR A 239 20.26 -7.28 3.13
N ALA A 240 21.13 -8.18 2.66
CA ALA A 240 21.06 -9.59 3.01
C ALA A 240 21.24 -9.81 4.53
N GLU A 241 22.09 -9.00 5.16
CA GLU A 241 22.32 -8.99 6.60
C GLU A 241 21.08 -8.54 7.37
N ALA A 242 20.35 -7.53 6.89
CA ALA A 242 19.07 -7.11 7.45
C ALA A 242 18.03 -8.24 7.37
N ARG A 243 17.93 -8.91 6.21
CA ARG A 243 17.04 -10.06 6.04
C ARG A 243 17.39 -11.18 7.02
N ALA A 244 18.67 -11.53 7.14
CA ALA A 244 19.11 -12.56 8.07
C ALA A 244 18.82 -12.16 9.53
N ALA A 245 19.08 -10.90 9.90
CA ALA A 245 18.81 -10.39 11.25
C ALA A 245 17.31 -10.34 11.59
N ALA A 246 16.45 -10.12 10.59
CA ALA A 246 14.99 -10.16 10.77
C ALA A 246 14.45 -11.58 10.95
N GLY A 247 15.18 -12.62 10.51
CA GLY A 247 14.72 -14.02 10.54
C GLY A 247 14.39 -14.61 9.16
N GLY A 248 14.82 -13.97 8.06
CA GLY A 248 14.63 -14.45 6.70
C GLY A 248 13.66 -13.61 5.85
N THR A 249 13.36 -14.08 4.63
CA THR A 249 12.62 -13.30 3.62
C THR A 249 11.19 -12.98 4.06
N THR A 250 10.46 -13.95 4.60
CA THR A 250 9.11 -13.67 5.10
C THR A 250 9.16 -12.71 6.29
N ALA A 251 10.17 -12.87 7.15
CA ALA A 251 10.29 -12.06 8.34
C ALA A 251 10.54 -10.58 8.06
N ILE A 252 11.45 -10.28 7.13
CA ILE A 252 11.68 -8.90 6.74
C ILE A 252 10.48 -8.29 6.01
N ARG A 253 9.72 -9.08 5.23
CA ARG A 253 8.48 -8.60 4.59
C ARG A 253 7.41 -8.24 5.63
N SER A 254 7.19 -9.11 6.61
CA SER A 254 6.25 -8.83 7.71
C SER A 254 6.73 -7.69 8.61
N LEU A 255 8.04 -7.52 8.81
CA LEU A 255 8.61 -6.35 9.49
C LEU A 255 8.28 -5.05 8.74
N ILE A 256 8.39 -5.05 7.41
CA ILE A 256 8.04 -3.89 6.56
C ILE A 256 6.54 -3.59 6.67
N ASP A 257 5.69 -4.60 6.64
CA ASP A 257 4.23 -4.43 6.79
C ASP A 257 3.88 -3.88 8.17
N LEU A 258 4.54 -4.37 9.23
CA LEU A 258 4.34 -3.86 10.59
C LEU A 258 4.81 -2.41 10.70
N ALA A 259 5.98 -2.07 10.16
CA ALA A 259 6.48 -0.70 10.16
C ALA A 259 5.56 0.27 9.41
N THR A 260 5.00 -0.17 8.29
CA THR A 260 4.03 0.59 7.51
C THR A 260 2.75 0.81 8.31
N SER A 261 2.23 -0.26 8.92
CA SER A 261 1.00 -0.24 9.72
C SER A 261 1.14 0.65 10.95
N GLU A 262 2.27 0.57 11.65
CA GLU A 262 2.56 1.43 12.81
C GLU A 262 2.70 2.90 12.41
N THR A 263 3.30 3.19 11.25
CA THR A 263 3.45 4.56 10.74
C THR A 263 2.09 5.15 10.36
N ASN A 264 1.27 4.40 9.62
CA ASN A 264 -0.08 4.84 9.25
C ASN A 264 -1.01 4.94 10.46
N ALA A 265 -0.86 4.07 11.46
CA ALA A 265 -1.55 4.22 12.75
C ALA A 265 -1.10 5.49 13.48
N ALA A 266 0.20 5.80 13.51
CA ALA A 266 0.69 7.03 14.11
C ALA A 266 0.12 8.28 13.43
N TYR A 267 0.01 8.29 12.10
CA TYR A 267 -0.64 9.39 11.38
C TYR A 267 -2.10 9.57 11.81
N ARG A 268 -2.90 8.48 11.81
CA ARG A 268 -4.30 8.53 12.24
C ARG A 268 -4.45 8.99 13.69
N ASN A 269 -3.66 8.42 14.60
CA ASN A 269 -3.65 8.77 16.02
C ASN A 269 -3.33 10.26 16.24
N SER A 270 -2.61 10.89 15.30
CA SER A 270 -2.17 12.28 15.38
C SER A 270 -3.05 13.26 14.59
N GLY A 271 -4.14 12.78 13.97
CA GLY A 271 -5.01 13.61 13.12
C GLY A 271 -4.38 14.01 11.79
N VAL A 272 -3.45 13.20 11.27
CA VAL A 272 -2.82 13.37 9.96
C VAL A 272 -3.61 12.55 8.93
N SER A 273 -3.97 13.19 7.81
CA SER A 273 -4.88 12.63 6.80
C SER A 273 -4.21 11.76 5.75
N HIS A 274 -2.93 12.01 5.43
CA HIS A 274 -2.21 11.21 4.45
C HIS A 274 -1.76 9.86 5.02
N SER A 275 -1.38 8.93 4.15
CA SER A 275 -0.78 7.64 4.52
C SER A 275 0.40 7.32 3.62
N ILE A 276 1.27 6.42 4.07
CA ILE A 276 2.31 5.85 3.20
C ILE A 276 1.83 4.55 2.56
N ARG A 277 2.27 4.32 1.32
CA ARG A 277 1.98 3.12 0.54
C ARG A 277 3.29 2.48 0.09
N ILE A 278 3.49 1.19 0.39
CA ILE A 278 4.68 0.49 -0.10
C ILE A 278 4.47 0.08 -1.57
N VAL A 279 5.29 0.65 -2.47
CA VAL A 279 5.23 0.38 -3.92
C VAL A 279 6.29 -0.61 -4.40
N GLY A 280 7.29 -0.90 -3.56
CA GLY A 280 8.31 -1.89 -3.85
C GLY A 280 9.00 -2.37 -2.58
N ARG A 281 9.46 -3.63 -2.61
CA ARG A 281 10.30 -4.24 -1.58
C ARG A 281 11.41 -5.03 -2.27
N GLN A 282 12.68 -4.70 -2.04
CA GLN A 282 13.78 -5.36 -2.74
C GLN A 282 15.02 -5.59 -1.87
N GLU A 283 15.54 -6.82 -1.90
CA GLU A 283 16.88 -7.12 -1.38
C GLU A 283 17.93 -6.55 -2.32
N THR A 284 18.89 -5.81 -1.77
CA THR A 284 20.04 -5.28 -2.51
C THR A 284 21.22 -6.24 -2.38
N SER A 285 22.09 -6.27 -3.39
CA SER A 285 23.37 -6.99 -3.33
C SER A 285 24.44 -6.26 -2.50
N PHE A 286 24.07 -5.14 -1.87
CA PHE A 286 24.99 -4.31 -1.12
C PHE A 286 25.23 -4.89 0.27
N SER A 287 26.50 -5.09 0.63
CA SER A 287 26.88 -5.66 1.92
C SER A 287 27.23 -4.58 2.94
N GLU A 288 26.85 -4.83 4.19
CA GLU A 288 27.22 -4.01 5.34
C GLU A 288 28.70 -4.16 5.73
N SER A 289 29.36 -5.26 5.33
CA SER A 289 30.74 -5.59 5.71
C SER A 289 31.82 -4.69 5.09
N GLY A 290 31.53 -4.04 3.96
CA GLY A 290 32.47 -3.20 3.23
C GLY A 290 32.63 -1.77 3.77
N PHE A 291 31.78 -1.36 4.71
CA PHE A 291 31.82 -0.02 5.29
C PHE A 291 32.63 -0.02 6.59
N VAL A 292 33.87 0.46 6.51
CA VAL A 292 34.70 0.73 7.69
C VAL A 292 34.15 2.00 8.35
N CYS A 293 33.52 1.86 9.52
CA CYS A 293 33.16 3.01 10.35
C CYS A 293 34.47 3.64 10.89
N GLY A 294 35.04 4.59 10.16
CA GLY A 294 36.37 5.17 10.45
C GLY A 294 36.39 6.03 11.72
N ALA A 295 37.52 6.02 12.42
CA ALA A 295 37.76 6.88 13.59
C ALA A 295 37.51 8.36 13.25
N GLY A 296 36.47 8.94 13.85
CA GLY A 296 36.08 10.35 13.67
C GLY A 296 34.97 10.62 12.66
N VAL A 297 34.37 9.60 12.02
CA VAL A 297 33.15 9.75 11.20
C VAL A 297 31.98 9.06 11.90
N SER A 298 30.88 9.80 12.09
CA SER A 298 29.67 9.32 12.74
C SER A 298 28.97 8.26 11.87
N THR A 299 29.22 7.00 12.23
CA THR A 299 28.37 5.82 12.00
C THR A 299 28.24 5.32 10.57
N CYS A 300 28.13 3.99 10.45
CA CYS A 300 27.95 3.33 9.18
C CYS A 300 26.65 3.78 8.45
N PHE A 301 25.67 4.36 9.16
CA PHE A 301 24.44 4.94 8.60
C PHE A 301 24.67 6.10 7.64
N SER A 302 25.61 7.01 7.94
CA SER A 302 25.87 8.19 7.08
C SER A 302 26.45 7.81 5.73
N ALA A 303 27.32 6.81 5.72
CA ALA A 303 27.92 6.27 4.50
C ALA A 303 26.89 5.52 3.66
N PHE A 304 26.04 4.69 4.28
CA PHE A 304 24.90 4.04 3.63
C PHE A 304 23.94 5.05 2.99
N LEU A 305 23.53 6.06 3.76
CA LEU A 305 22.62 7.11 3.30
C LEU A 305 23.19 7.87 2.10
N LYS A 306 24.49 8.21 2.16
CA LYS A 306 25.22 8.83 1.06
C LYS A 306 25.28 7.93 -0.18
N SER A 307 25.66 6.66 -0.03
CA SER A 307 25.75 5.70 -1.14
C SER A 307 24.41 5.50 -1.85
N ALA A 308 23.31 5.46 -1.09
CA ALA A 308 21.97 5.37 -1.66
C ALA A 308 21.61 6.61 -2.47
N LYS A 309 21.87 7.80 -1.92
CA LYS A 309 21.63 9.06 -2.62
C LYS A 309 22.52 9.24 -3.85
N GLU A 310 23.77 8.79 -3.81
CA GLU A 310 24.74 8.92 -4.91
C GLU A 310 24.58 7.83 -5.98
N GLY A 311 23.69 6.85 -5.78
CA GLY A 311 23.43 5.78 -6.74
C GLY A 311 24.49 4.68 -6.73
N SER A 312 25.33 4.62 -5.69
CA SER A 312 26.35 3.59 -5.51
C SER A 312 25.78 2.25 -5.03
N ILE A 313 24.51 2.21 -4.59
CA ILE A 313 23.78 0.98 -4.34
C ILE A 313 23.12 0.54 -5.65
N PRO A 314 23.59 -0.56 -6.30
CA PRO A 314 23.12 -0.93 -7.63
C PRO A 314 21.60 -1.15 -7.68
N GLY A 315 20.96 -0.64 -8.74
CA GLY A 315 19.55 -0.87 -9.02
C GLY A 315 18.55 -0.05 -8.19
N VAL A 316 18.95 0.58 -7.07
CA VAL A 316 18.01 1.31 -6.18
C VAL A 316 17.38 2.52 -6.87
N HIS A 317 18.15 3.31 -7.61
CA HIS A 317 17.61 4.47 -8.35
C HIS A 317 16.66 4.03 -9.46
N SER A 318 17.05 3.01 -10.22
CA SER A 318 16.21 2.42 -11.27
C SER A 318 14.90 1.90 -10.70
N LEU A 319 14.95 1.21 -9.56
CA LEU A 319 13.77 0.67 -8.87
C LEU A 319 12.88 1.79 -8.32
N ARG A 320 13.46 2.82 -7.70
CA ARG A 320 12.71 4.00 -7.23
C ARG A 320 11.94 4.64 -8.38
N ASN A 321 12.60 4.83 -9.52
CA ASN A 321 11.97 5.42 -10.70
C ASN A 321 10.90 4.49 -11.31
N SER A 322 11.17 3.19 -11.43
CA SER A 322 10.23 2.23 -12.05
C SER A 322 9.04 1.84 -11.17
N THR A 323 9.08 2.19 -9.89
CA THR A 323 7.96 2.00 -8.95
C THR A 323 7.22 3.28 -8.62
N GLY A 324 7.67 4.44 -9.13
CA GLY A 324 7.06 5.73 -8.79
C GLY A 324 7.30 6.15 -7.33
N ALA A 325 8.33 5.63 -6.67
CA ALA A 325 8.51 5.86 -5.23
C ALA A 325 9.02 7.28 -4.92
N ASP A 326 8.23 8.03 -4.17
CA ASP A 326 8.56 9.34 -3.62
C ASP A 326 9.71 9.28 -2.63
N LEU A 327 9.69 8.28 -1.74
CA LEU A 327 10.71 8.09 -0.70
C LEU A 327 11.31 6.68 -0.77
N VAL A 328 12.55 6.56 -0.31
CA VAL A 328 13.23 5.27 -0.17
C VAL A 328 13.70 5.07 1.27
N VAL A 329 13.26 3.99 1.90
CA VAL A 329 13.76 3.57 3.21
C VAL A 329 14.65 2.34 3.04
N MET A 330 15.86 2.40 3.57
CA MET A 330 16.79 1.27 3.62
C MET A 330 16.75 0.60 4.98
N LEU A 331 16.49 -0.70 5.02
CA LEU A 331 16.64 -1.50 6.23
C LEU A 331 18.01 -2.17 6.25
N VAL A 332 18.74 -1.95 7.35
CA VAL A 332 20.06 -2.55 7.62
C VAL A 332 20.00 -3.37 8.91
N LYS A 333 20.86 -4.37 9.06
CA LYS A 333 21.10 -5.01 10.36
C LYS A 333 21.67 -4.00 11.34
N GLY A 334 22.58 -3.14 10.86
CA GLY A 334 23.21 -2.09 11.65
C GLY A 334 24.20 -2.64 12.68
N ASP A 335 24.84 -1.70 13.38
CA ASP A 335 25.91 -1.94 14.35
C ASP A 335 25.53 -1.54 15.78
N ASN A 336 24.26 -1.19 16.01
CA ASN A 336 23.75 -0.61 17.27
C ASN A 336 24.34 0.77 17.64
N SER A 337 25.02 1.46 16.72
CA SER A 337 25.49 2.83 16.97
C SER A 337 24.35 3.86 16.92
N LEU A 338 23.35 3.62 16.06
CA LEU A 338 22.16 4.43 15.87
C LEU A 338 20.96 3.56 15.49
N CYS A 339 19.75 4.05 15.75
CA CYS A 339 18.55 3.40 15.23
C CYS A 339 18.24 3.78 13.78
N GLY A 340 18.61 4.97 13.34
CA GLY A 340 18.28 5.48 12.01
C GLY A 340 18.95 6.80 11.68
N LEU A 341 18.90 7.15 10.39
CA LEU A 341 19.37 8.43 9.86
C LEU A 341 18.65 8.74 8.55
N GLY A 342 18.09 9.94 8.45
CA GLY A 342 17.45 10.47 7.24
C GLY A 342 18.01 11.82 6.81
N TYR A 343 17.73 12.19 5.56
CA TYR A 343 17.89 13.58 5.12
C TYR A 343 16.69 14.42 5.57
N PHE A 344 16.96 15.67 5.94
CA PHE A 344 15.95 16.64 6.37
C PHE A 344 15.56 17.61 5.26
N MET A 345 14.26 17.70 4.95
CA MET A 345 13.78 18.63 3.91
C MET A 345 13.65 20.06 4.44
N THR A 346 14.53 20.95 3.98
CA THR A 346 14.36 22.40 4.18
C THR A 346 15.12 23.22 3.12
N PRO A 347 14.47 24.14 2.40
CA PRO A 347 13.03 24.44 2.42
C PRO A 347 12.17 23.30 1.84
N VAL A 348 10.84 23.39 2.00
CA VAL A 348 9.88 22.48 1.35
C VAL A 348 9.87 22.76 -0.15
N ALA A 349 10.51 21.90 -0.94
CA ALA A 349 10.64 22.08 -2.38
C ALA A 349 10.91 20.77 -3.12
N ALA A 350 10.43 20.68 -4.37
CA ALA A 350 10.71 19.57 -5.28
C ALA A 350 12.21 19.31 -5.51
N SER A 351 13.07 20.33 -5.31
CA SER A 351 14.53 20.18 -5.37
C SER A 351 15.09 19.24 -4.30
N PHE A 352 14.32 18.90 -3.27
CA PHE A 352 14.69 17.91 -2.27
C PHE A 352 14.54 16.45 -2.77
N ALA A 353 13.82 16.19 -3.86
CA ALA A 353 13.56 14.82 -4.34
C ALA A 353 14.81 13.90 -4.43
N PRO A 354 16.00 14.37 -4.86
CA PRO A 354 17.24 13.57 -4.85
C PRO A 354 17.73 13.15 -3.47
N PHE A 355 17.20 13.73 -2.39
CA PHE A 355 17.53 13.45 -0.99
C PHE A 355 16.42 12.69 -0.25
N GLY A 356 15.34 12.27 -0.91
CA GLY A 356 14.25 11.47 -0.30
C GLY A 356 14.65 10.05 0.07
N TYR A 357 15.62 9.92 0.99
CA TYR A 357 16.21 8.67 1.46
C TYR A 357 16.35 8.69 2.98
N SER A 358 16.22 7.50 3.58
CA SER A 358 16.54 7.23 4.98
C SER A 358 17.09 5.82 5.17
N VAL A 359 17.84 5.59 6.25
CA VAL A 359 18.35 4.29 6.68
C VAL A 359 17.81 4.00 8.08
N THR A 360 17.37 2.77 8.33
CA THR A 360 16.83 2.33 9.62
C THR A 360 17.35 0.95 9.99
N GLN A 361 17.76 0.78 11.25
CA GLN A 361 18.12 -0.52 11.79
C GLN A 361 16.85 -1.38 11.95
N THR A 362 16.87 -2.62 11.45
CA THR A 362 15.70 -3.52 11.50
C THR A 362 15.13 -3.70 12.91
N SER A 363 16.00 -3.77 13.93
CA SER A 363 15.58 -3.92 15.32
C SER A 363 14.92 -2.68 15.94
N CYS A 364 15.09 -1.49 15.34
CA CYS A 364 14.44 -0.25 15.76
C CYS A 364 13.26 0.14 14.88
N ALA A 365 13.11 -0.50 13.70
CA ALA A 365 12.13 -0.11 12.69
C ALA A 365 10.70 -0.04 13.25
N THR A 366 10.34 -1.01 14.10
CA THR A 366 9.02 -1.14 14.73
C THR A 366 9.12 -1.11 16.25
N GLY A 367 8.04 -0.67 16.92
CA GLY A 367 7.96 -0.57 18.38
C GLY A 367 8.78 0.58 18.99
N ASN A 368 9.93 0.93 18.40
CA ASN A 368 10.61 2.21 18.59
C ASN A 368 10.20 3.25 17.51
N TYR A 369 9.41 2.82 16.53
CA TYR A 369 8.85 3.61 15.43
C TYR A 369 9.91 4.35 14.60
N THR A 370 11.13 3.82 14.51
CA THR A 370 12.21 4.51 13.79
C THR A 370 11.94 4.61 12.29
N PHE A 371 11.25 3.63 11.69
CA PHE A 371 10.88 3.71 10.27
C PHE A 371 10.05 4.97 9.96
N GLY A 372 9.00 5.22 10.75
CA GLY A 372 8.18 6.42 10.63
C GLY A 372 8.90 7.70 11.07
N HIS A 373 9.82 7.61 12.04
CA HIS A 373 10.65 8.74 12.49
C HIS A 373 11.54 9.28 11.36
N GLU A 374 12.25 8.41 10.65
CA GLU A 374 13.14 8.85 9.57
C GLU A 374 12.37 9.36 8.34
N ILE A 375 11.21 8.77 8.03
CA ILE A 375 10.28 9.35 7.05
C ILE A 375 9.85 10.75 7.51
N GLY A 376 9.59 10.93 8.81
CA GLY A 376 9.29 12.24 9.40
C GLY A 376 10.33 13.31 9.06
N HIS A 377 11.62 12.99 9.17
CA HIS A 377 12.72 13.89 8.78
C HIS A 377 12.67 14.23 7.28
N ASN A 378 12.43 13.23 6.41
CA ASN A 378 12.25 13.47 4.98
C ASN A 378 11.05 14.41 4.70
N MET A 379 10.05 14.43 5.59
CA MET A 379 8.88 15.31 5.55
C MET A 379 9.02 16.57 6.44
N SER A 380 10.24 17.03 6.69
CA SER A 380 10.52 18.26 7.45
C SER A 380 10.14 18.24 8.93
N ALA A 381 9.84 17.09 9.54
CA ALA A 381 9.65 16.98 10.98
C ALA A 381 11.00 16.95 11.69
N ARG A 382 11.19 17.81 12.68
CA ARG A 382 12.37 17.93 13.54
C ARG A 382 12.17 17.18 14.84
N HIS A 383 13.29 16.95 15.52
CA HIS A 383 13.27 16.59 16.92
C HIS A 383 12.55 17.63 17.79
N ASP A 384 12.25 17.26 19.03
CA ASP A 384 11.63 18.17 19.98
C ASP A 384 12.51 19.40 20.26
N ARG A 385 11.86 20.47 20.73
CA ARG A 385 12.48 21.79 20.94
C ARG A 385 13.64 21.81 21.92
N ALA A 386 13.71 20.88 22.89
CA ALA A 386 14.80 20.86 23.85
C ALA A 386 16.11 20.39 23.20
N ASN A 387 16.01 19.52 22.20
CA ASN A 387 17.13 18.93 21.50
C ASN A 387 17.47 19.67 20.18
N ASP A 388 16.45 20.13 19.46
CA ASP A 388 16.61 20.95 18.25
C ASP A 388 16.00 22.34 18.45
N ASN A 389 16.85 23.28 18.84
CA ASN A 389 16.47 24.68 19.10
C ASN A 389 16.63 25.60 17.88
N THR A 390 16.81 25.05 16.67
CA THR A 390 16.94 25.89 15.47
C THR A 390 15.70 26.75 15.24
N ASP A 391 15.84 27.76 14.38
CA ASP A 391 14.89 28.85 13.98
C ASP A 391 13.49 28.37 13.53
N GLY A 392 13.14 27.10 13.70
CA GLY A 392 11.85 26.56 13.32
C GLY A 392 11.69 26.57 11.80
N ALA A 393 12.73 26.19 11.06
CA ALA A 393 12.68 26.10 9.62
C ALA A 393 12.37 24.64 9.18
N PRO A 394 11.50 24.43 8.18
CA PRO A 394 10.77 25.44 7.41
C PRO A 394 9.53 26.01 8.12
N PHE A 395 9.07 25.40 9.22
CA PHE A 395 7.91 25.89 9.98
C PHE A 395 8.18 25.93 11.48
N ASN A 396 7.78 27.02 12.14
CA ASN A 396 8.08 27.22 13.57
C ASN A 396 7.42 26.20 14.52
N TYR A 397 6.62 25.27 14.01
CA TYR A 397 5.95 24.23 14.77
C TYR A 397 6.43 22.82 14.40
N ASN A 398 7.42 22.67 13.52
CA ASN A 398 7.77 21.37 12.94
C ASN A 398 8.51 20.40 13.88
N HIS A 399 8.33 20.53 15.18
CA HIS A 399 9.07 19.79 16.19
C HIS A 399 8.24 18.65 16.80
N GLY A 400 8.95 17.60 17.20
CA GLY A 400 8.44 16.61 18.16
C GLY A 400 8.08 17.22 19.51
N TYR A 401 7.54 16.40 20.40
CA TYR A 401 7.10 16.84 21.71
C TYR A 401 7.51 15.85 22.79
N VAL A 402 7.90 16.38 23.94
CA VAL A 402 8.26 15.63 25.13
C VAL A 402 7.45 16.21 26.29
N ASP A 403 6.65 15.35 26.92
CA ASP A 403 5.94 15.66 28.15
C ASP A 403 6.70 15.08 29.34
N THR A 404 7.37 15.95 30.07
CA THR A 404 8.17 15.57 31.25
C THR A 404 7.30 15.30 32.49
N VAL A 405 6.05 15.77 32.51
CA VAL A 405 5.11 15.58 33.62
C VAL A 405 4.43 14.22 33.50
N ASN A 406 3.96 13.88 32.31
CA ASN A 406 3.27 12.62 32.02
C ASN A 406 4.22 11.52 31.51
N ASN A 407 5.52 11.81 31.45
CA ASN A 407 6.61 10.89 31.14
C ASN A 407 6.47 10.20 29.76
N PHE A 408 6.11 10.96 28.72
CA PHE A 408 6.03 10.45 27.35
C PHE A 408 6.69 11.39 26.35
N LYS A 409 7.00 10.85 25.16
CA LYS A 409 7.47 11.61 24.00
C LYS A 409 6.79 11.11 22.73
N THR A 410 6.54 12.01 21.79
CA THR A 410 6.05 11.64 20.45
C THR A 410 7.16 10.97 19.64
N ILE A 411 6.83 10.46 18.45
CA ILE A 411 7.77 9.75 17.57
C ILE A 411 9.01 10.59 17.28
N MET A 412 8.86 11.90 17.10
CA MET A 412 10.01 12.80 16.87
C MET A 412 10.68 13.28 18.16
N GLY A 413 10.12 13.01 19.34
CA GLY A 413 10.72 13.38 20.62
C GLY A 413 11.96 12.54 20.96
N THR A 414 12.93 13.17 21.61
CA THR A 414 14.22 12.59 22.00
C THR A 414 14.30 12.33 23.52
N GLY A 415 15.44 11.84 24.01
CA GLY A 415 15.65 11.53 25.43
C GLY A 415 15.06 10.20 25.90
N SER A 416 15.02 9.97 27.22
CA SER A 416 14.71 8.66 27.83
C SER A 416 13.23 8.43 28.15
N TYR A 417 12.34 9.32 27.70
CA TYR A 417 10.89 9.21 27.93
C TYR A 417 10.26 8.11 27.08
N ALA A 418 9.11 7.60 27.52
CA ALA A 418 8.35 6.59 26.80
C ALA A 418 7.87 7.12 25.45
N ARG A 419 8.29 6.47 24.36
CA ARG A 419 7.82 6.84 23.02
C ARG A 419 6.43 6.28 22.77
N ILE A 420 5.50 7.16 22.38
CA ILE A 420 4.12 6.80 22.01
C ILE A 420 3.97 6.81 20.49
N GLN A 421 3.02 6.03 19.95
CA GLN A 421 2.72 6.00 18.50
C GLN A 421 1.90 7.22 18.07
N HIS A 422 2.43 8.41 18.32
CA HIS A 422 1.85 9.69 17.94
C HIS A 422 2.98 10.60 17.46
N PHE A 423 2.71 11.38 16.43
CA PHE A 423 3.42 12.61 16.11
C PHE A 423 2.81 13.77 16.90
N SER A 424 3.52 14.90 17.02
CA SER A 424 3.04 16.02 17.82
C SER A 424 1.80 16.68 17.23
N ASN A 425 0.78 16.87 18.07
CA ASN A 425 -0.42 17.63 17.75
C ASN A 425 -1.04 18.20 19.05
N PRO A 426 -1.09 19.53 19.23
CA PRO A 426 -1.64 20.13 20.45
C PRO A 426 -3.13 19.85 20.69
N ASN A 427 -3.88 19.45 19.65
CA ASN A 427 -5.32 19.17 19.72
C ASN A 427 -5.63 17.70 20.01
N VAL A 428 -4.63 16.82 20.02
CA VAL A 428 -4.79 15.39 20.34
C VAL A 428 -4.30 15.15 21.76
N LEU A 429 -5.08 14.41 22.54
CA LEU A 429 -4.74 14.05 23.91
C LEU A 429 -4.28 12.59 23.98
N PHE A 430 -3.26 12.35 24.80
CA PHE A 430 -2.82 11.01 25.20
C PHE A 430 -2.84 10.95 26.73
N GLY A 431 -3.69 10.08 27.29
CA GLY A 431 -3.89 10.02 28.75
C GLY A 431 -4.45 11.31 29.35
N GLY A 432 -5.15 12.12 28.55
CA GLY A 432 -5.67 13.44 28.95
C GLY A 432 -4.67 14.59 28.81
N ALA A 433 -3.41 14.33 28.46
CA ALA A 433 -2.39 15.36 28.21
C ALA A 433 -2.21 15.63 26.72
N PRO A 434 -2.01 16.88 26.28
CA PRO A 434 -1.79 17.20 24.88
C PRO A 434 -0.49 16.57 24.35
N THR A 435 -0.49 16.13 23.10
CA THR A 435 0.71 15.54 22.47
C THR A 435 1.57 16.57 21.73
N GLY A 436 1.31 17.86 21.89
CA GLY A 436 2.06 18.93 21.25
C GLY A 436 1.84 20.28 21.91
N VAL A 437 2.43 21.32 21.32
CA VAL A 437 2.31 22.71 21.78
C VAL A 437 1.74 23.57 20.66
N VAL A 438 0.73 24.38 20.99
CA VAL A 438 0.01 25.24 20.04
C VAL A 438 0.95 26.17 19.27
N GLY A 439 0.62 26.39 17.99
CA GLY A 439 1.31 27.33 17.13
C GLY A 439 1.31 28.76 17.70
N GLY A 440 2.32 29.55 17.33
CA GLY A 440 2.53 30.92 17.82
C GLY A 440 3.33 31.02 19.13
N SER A 441 3.52 29.90 19.84
CA SER A 441 4.51 29.78 20.92
C SER A 441 5.92 29.57 20.37
N LEU A 442 6.94 30.05 21.07
CA LEU A 442 8.35 29.70 20.77
C LEU A 442 8.62 28.20 20.91
N GLN A 443 7.83 27.52 21.73
CA GLN A 443 7.93 26.07 21.96
C GLN A 443 6.94 25.26 21.11
N ALA A 444 6.37 25.83 20.04
CA ALA A 444 5.38 25.15 19.22
C ALA A 444 5.88 23.81 18.67
N ALA A 445 5.00 22.81 18.71
CA ALA A 445 5.24 21.43 18.32
C ALA A 445 3.94 20.83 17.77
N ASP A 446 3.80 20.82 16.44
CA ASP A 446 2.65 20.34 15.68
C ASP A 446 3.14 19.72 14.35
N ASN A 447 3.70 18.51 14.42
CA ASN A 447 4.10 17.75 13.25
C ASN A 447 2.93 17.44 12.32
N ARG A 448 1.67 17.42 12.81
CA ARG A 448 0.51 17.25 11.93
C ARG A 448 0.45 18.36 10.88
N LEU A 449 0.62 19.62 11.25
CA LEU A 449 0.68 20.73 10.27
C LEU A 449 1.89 20.61 9.35
N THR A 450 3.03 20.13 9.86
CA THR A 450 4.22 19.90 9.04
C THR A 450 3.91 18.93 7.92
N PHE A 451 3.36 17.77 8.26
CA PHE A 451 3.02 16.75 7.28
C PHE A 451 1.95 17.22 6.29
N GLN A 452 0.92 17.94 6.73
CA GLN A 452 -0.09 18.52 5.84
C GLN A 452 0.54 19.47 4.80
N ASN A 453 1.55 20.25 5.20
CA ASN A 453 2.20 21.21 4.31
C ASN A 453 3.32 20.60 3.45
N THR A 454 3.79 19.39 3.76
CA THR A 454 4.85 18.72 2.99
C THR A 454 4.34 17.59 2.11
N ALA A 455 3.21 16.97 2.45
CA ALA A 455 2.71 15.76 1.78
C ALA A 455 2.57 15.95 0.27
N LEU A 456 1.92 17.03 -0.18
CA LEU A 456 1.76 17.33 -1.61
C LEU A 456 3.10 17.51 -2.35
N THR A 457 4.09 18.13 -1.71
CA THR A 457 5.41 18.30 -2.34
C THR A 457 6.13 16.97 -2.48
N ILE A 458 6.01 16.10 -1.48
CA ILE A 458 6.70 14.80 -1.44
C ILE A 458 6.02 13.78 -2.34
N SER A 459 4.70 13.69 -2.33
CA SER A 459 3.93 12.78 -3.19
C SER A 459 4.11 13.07 -4.69
N ASN A 460 4.72 14.21 -5.03
CA ASN A 460 5.04 14.60 -6.39
C ASN A 460 6.56 14.53 -6.67
N PHE A 461 7.34 13.83 -5.82
CA PHE A 461 8.76 13.59 -6.11
C PHE A 461 8.94 12.63 -7.26
N ARG A 462 8.01 11.69 -7.43
CA ARG A 462 7.85 10.89 -8.64
C ARG A 462 6.38 10.96 -9.05
N GLU A 463 6.12 10.74 -10.33
CA GLU A 463 4.74 10.50 -10.76
C GLU A 463 4.31 9.17 -10.15
N SER A 464 3.16 9.13 -9.46
CA SER A 464 2.58 7.88 -8.99
C SER A 464 2.41 6.96 -10.19
N ILE A 465 3.11 5.84 -10.10
CA ILE A 465 2.85 4.70 -10.96
C ILE A 465 1.75 3.94 -10.24
N ASP A 466 0.53 4.45 -10.35
CA ASP A 466 -0.64 3.61 -10.07
C ASP A 466 -0.44 2.31 -10.86
N ALA A 467 -0.93 1.20 -10.31
CA ALA A 467 -0.72 -0.12 -10.92
C ALA A 467 -1.22 -0.24 -12.37
N SER A 468 -1.80 0.83 -12.94
CA SER A 468 -2.10 1.06 -14.34
C SER A 468 -0.89 1.33 -15.26
N THR A 469 0.33 1.61 -14.78
CA THR A 469 1.46 2.02 -15.66
C THR A 469 2.79 1.29 -15.47
N ARG A 470 2.85 0.19 -14.70
CA ARG A 470 4.11 -0.55 -14.50
C ARG A 470 4.30 -1.63 -15.59
N PRO A 471 5.38 -1.62 -16.40
CA PRO A 471 5.77 -2.80 -17.18
C PRO A 471 6.34 -3.82 -16.19
N LEU A 472 5.58 -4.88 -15.90
CA LEU A 472 5.95 -5.89 -14.90
C LEU A 472 5.80 -7.32 -15.34
N ASN A 473 6.80 -8.10 -14.95
CA ASN A 473 6.74 -9.55 -14.85
C ASN A 473 5.66 -9.91 -13.80
N PHE A 474 4.46 -10.29 -14.26
CA PHE A 474 3.23 -10.34 -13.47
C PHE A 474 2.76 -11.74 -13.04
N SER A 475 3.58 -12.77 -13.21
CA SER A 475 3.19 -14.16 -12.90
C SER A 475 3.12 -14.51 -11.40
N GLY A 476 3.29 -13.56 -10.48
CA GLY A 476 3.33 -13.83 -9.03
C GLY A 476 2.66 -12.82 -8.08
N LEU A 477 1.87 -11.85 -8.59
CA LEU A 477 1.31 -10.76 -7.77
C LEU A 477 -0.22 -10.78 -7.57
N TYR A 478 -0.93 -11.73 -8.18
CA TYR A 478 -2.37 -11.91 -7.96
C TYR A 478 -2.66 -13.33 -7.47
N PRO A 479 -3.50 -13.51 -6.43
CA PRO A 479 -3.94 -14.85 -6.05
C PRO A 479 -4.62 -15.52 -7.24
N ASN A 480 -4.52 -16.85 -7.34
CA ASN A 480 -5.16 -17.60 -8.43
C ASN A 480 -6.68 -17.37 -8.48
N SER A 481 -7.27 -16.92 -7.36
CA SER A 481 -8.69 -16.62 -7.17
C SER A 481 -9.18 -15.31 -7.78
N GLU A 482 -8.32 -14.51 -8.41
CA GLU A 482 -8.69 -13.15 -8.87
C GLU A 482 -8.20 -12.87 -10.31
N ARG A 483 -7.97 -13.93 -11.08
CA ARG A 483 -7.43 -13.82 -12.44
C ARG A 483 -8.01 -14.86 -13.40
N VAL A 484 -8.10 -14.46 -14.66
CA VAL A 484 -8.41 -15.37 -15.78
C VAL A 484 -7.16 -15.52 -16.64
N LEU A 485 -6.81 -16.75 -16.99
CA LEU A 485 -5.62 -17.08 -17.77
C LEU A 485 -6.00 -17.73 -19.08
N SER A 486 -5.34 -17.36 -20.18
CA SER A 486 -5.32 -18.20 -21.37
C SER A 486 -3.92 -18.78 -21.57
N PRO A 487 -3.75 -20.09 -21.74
CA PRO A 487 -2.42 -20.69 -21.87
C PRO A 487 -1.73 -20.30 -23.18
N TYR A 488 -2.46 -19.74 -24.15
CA TYR A 488 -1.93 -19.47 -25.48
C TYR A 488 -2.48 -18.20 -26.13
N TRP A 489 -1.59 -17.32 -26.59
CA TRP A 489 -1.84 -16.32 -27.62
C TRP A 489 -0.67 -16.35 -28.62
N GLN A 490 -0.89 -15.86 -29.84
CA GLN A 490 0.19 -15.60 -30.79
C GLN A 490 -0.06 -14.35 -31.64
N SER A 491 1.02 -13.76 -32.15
CA SER A 491 0.95 -12.78 -33.22
C SER A 491 2.21 -12.77 -34.06
N ASP A 492 2.05 -12.61 -35.39
CA ASP A 492 3.14 -12.47 -36.34
C ASP A 492 2.68 -11.78 -37.63
N SER A 493 3.45 -11.94 -38.72
CA SER A 493 3.10 -11.41 -40.04
C SER A 493 1.86 -12.03 -40.71
N GLY A 494 1.41 -13.20 -40.26
CA GLY A 494 0.28 -13.94 -40.83
C GLY A 494 -0.76 -14.40 -39.82
N SER A 495 -0.70 -13.93 -38.58
CA SER A 495 -1.62 -14.30 -37.52
C SER A 495 -1.75 -13.24 -36.41
N TYR A 496 -2.92 -13.21 -35.78
CA TYR A 496 -3.20 -12.39 -34.61
C TYR A 496 -4.13 -13.11 -33.64
N SER A 497 -4.20 -12.62 -32.41
CA SER A 497 -5.16 -13.12 -31.41
C SER A 497 -6.28 -12.10 -31.22
N PHE A 498 -7.52 -12.59 -31.18
CA PHE A 498 -8.71 -11.82 -30.83
C PHE A 498 -9.26 -12.28 -29.49
N VAL A 499 -9.65 -11.33 -28.64
CA VAL A 499 -10.31 -11.56 -27.35
C VAL A 499 -11.54 -10.67 -27.25
N ALA A 500 -12.65 -11.26 -26.83
CA ALA A 500 -13.86 -10.56 -26.44
C ALA A 500 -14.12 -10.79 -24.95
N VAL A 501 -14.41 -9.71 -24.23
CA VAL A 501 -14.77 -9.74 -22.80
C VAL A 501 -16.17 -9.20 -22.67
N SER A 502 -17.08 -9.98 -22.09
CA SER A 502 -18.48 -9.59 -21.94
C SER A 502 -18.94 -9.60 -20.49
N HIS A 503 -19.84 -8.67 -20.16
CA HIS A 503 -20.42 -8.55 -18.83
C HIS A 503 -21.81 -9.21 -18.79
N PRO A 504 -21.97 -10.41 -18.20
CA PRO A 504 -23.25 -11.13 -18.20
C PRO A 504 -24.31 -10.45 -17.33
N SER A 505 -23.92 -9.51 -16.46
CA SER A 505 -24.84 -8.70 -15.62
C SER A 505 -25.67 -9.56 -14.66
N LEU A 506 -25.01 -10.56 -14.09
CA LEU A 506 -25.58 -11.45 -13.08
C LEU A 506 -25.74 -10.72 -11.74
N SER A 507 -26.61 -11.25 -10.88
CA SER A 507 -26.77 -10.77 -9.51
C SER A 507 -25.44 -10.84 -8.76
N GLY A 508 -25.10 -9.79 -8.01
CA GLY A 508 -23.84 -9.70 -7.28
C GLY A 508 -22.68 -9.08 -8.07
N MET A 509 -22.81 -8.81 -9.37
CA MET A 509 -21.81 -8.05 -10.12
C MET A 509 -22.02 -6.53 -9.98
N ALA A 510 -20.93 -5.77 -9.91
CA ALA A 510 -20.99 -4.32 -10.11
C ALA A 510 -21.46 -3.99 -11.54
N SER A 511 -22.03 -2.81 -11.77
CA SER A 511 -22.46 -2.41 -13.12
C SER A 511 -21.29 -2.15 -14.08
N GLN A 512 -20.07 -2.08 -13.55
CA GLN A 512 -18.85 -1.82 -14.27
C GLN A 512 -17.72 -2.63 -13.62
N ILE A 513 -17.02 -3.42 -14.42
CA ILE A 513 -15.86 -4.20 -13.98
C ILE A 513 -14.65 -3.78 -14.81
N GLY A 514 -13.63 -3.27 -14.13
CA GLY A 514 -12.36 -2.94 -14.76
C GLY A 514 -11.47 -4.17 -14.87
N VAL A 515 -10.86 -4.38 -16.03
CA VAL A 515 -9.93 -5.48 -16.30
C VAL A 515 -8.65 -4.96 -16.94
N THR A 516 -7.53 -5.54 -16.54
CA THR A 516 -6.23 -5.38 -17.20
C THR A 516 -5.90 -6.68 -17.92
N ILE A 517 -5.62 -6.61 -19.23
CA ILE A 517 -5.17 -7.74 -20.04
C ILE A 517 -3.69 -7.59 -20.37
N GLU A 518 -2.96 -8.68 -20.21
CA GLU A 518 -1.52 -8.78 -20.45
C GLU A 518 -1.22 -9.92 -21.41
N SER A 519 -0.40 -9.66 -22.44
CA SER A 519 0.17 -10.70 -23.29
C SER A 519 1.63 -10.96 -22.90
N ILE A 520 1.86 -12.10 -22.26
CA ILE A 520 3.15 -12.47 -21.68
C ILE A 520 3.79 -13.52 -22.60
N LYS A 521 5.02 -13.26 -23.05
CA LYS A 521 5.83 -14.19 -23.85
C LYS A 521 6.38 -15.33 -22.98
N ASN A 522 6.89 -16.38 -23.61
CA ASN A 522 7.47 -17.53 -22.88
C ASN A 522 8.70 -17.17 -22.02
N ASP A 523 9.39 -16.08 -22.34
CA ASP A 523 10.52 -15.56 -21.55
C ASP A 523 10.05 -14.79 -20.28
N GLY A 524 8.74 -14.68 -20.06
CA GLY A 524 8.12 -13.99 -18.93
C GLY A 524 7.94 -12.48 -19.12
N THR A 525 8.37 -11.92 -20.25
CA THR A 525 8.24 -10.49 -20.56
C THR A 525 6.98 -10.19 -21.37
N LEU A 526 6.47 -8.96 -21.32
CA LEU A 526 5.30 -8.56 -22.12
C LEU A 526 5.66 -8.46 -23.61
N PHE A 527 4.73 -8.87 -24.48
CA PHE A 527 4.86 -8.70 -25.94
C PHE A 527 4.71 -7.25 -26.39
N GLY A 528 3.99 -6.44 -25.60
CA GLY A 528 3.80 -5.01 -25.78
C GLY A 528 3.56 -4.33 -24.44
N SER A 529 2.67 -3.35 -24.40
CA SER A 529 2.09 -2.88 -23.13
C SER A 529 0.91 -3.76 -22.70
N SER A 530 0.58 -3.78 -21.42
CA SER A 530 -0.74 -4.22 -20.98
C SER A 530 -1.82 -3.22 -21.45
N THR A 531 -3.08 -3.66 -21.48
CA THR A 531 -4.21 -2.80 -21.78
C THR A 531 -5.24 -2.91 -20.68
N SER A 532 -5.78 -1.78 -20.23
CA SER A 532 -6.81 -1.75 -19.19
C SER A 532 -8.06 -1.09 -19.75
N PHE A 533 -9.22 -1.63 -19.39
CA PHE A 533 -10.52 -1.09 -19.80
C PHE A 533 -11.61 -1.51 -18.83
N THR A 534 -12.72 -0.79 -18.87
CA THR A 534 -13.93 -1.11 -18.12
C THR A 534 -14.92 -1.82 -19.04
N VAL A 535 -15.55 -2.88 -18.55
CA VAL A 535 -16.66 -3.56 -19.22
C VAL A 535 -17.94 -3.20 -18.48
N ASP A 536 -18.80 -2.43 -19.15
CA ASP A 536 -20.10 -2.06 -18.62
C ASP A 536 -21.06 -3.25 -18.66
N ALA A 537 -22.06 -3.25 -17.77
CA ALA A 537 -23.14 -4.22 -17.78
C ALA A 537 -23.78 -4.36 -19.17
N LEU A 538 -23.89 -5.61 -19.64
CA LEU A 538 -24.42 -6.01 -20.96
C LEU A 538 -23.55 -5.57 -22.15
N ALA A 539 -22.37 -5.00 -21.92
CA ALA A 539 -21.44 -4.63 -22.97
C ALA A 539 -20.47 -5.78 -23.31
N ILE A 540 -19.91 -5.68 -24.52
CA ILE A 540 -18.82 -6.55 -24.99
C ILE A 540 -17.67 -5.64 -25.43
N THR A 541 -16.53 -5.82 -24.80
CA THR A 541 -15.29 -5.13 -25.15
C THR A 541 -14.41 -6.05 -26.00
N ARG A 542 -13.85 -5.51 -27.08
CA ARG A 542 -13.01 -6.25 -28.04
C ARG A 542 -11.55 -5.87 -27.85
N LEU A 543 -10.67 -6.85 -27.91
CA LEU A 543 -9.22 -6.70 -27.82
C LEU A 543 -8.53 -7.49 -28.92
N PHE A 544 -7.55 -6.87 -29.57
CA PHE A 544 -6.65 -7.53 -30.52
C PHE A 544 -5.22 -7.52 -30.02
N ILE A 545 -4.54 -8.66 -30.12
CA ILE A 545 -3.08 -8.77 -29.91
C ILE A 545 -2.45 -8.96 -31.27
N VAL A 546 -1.72 -7.93 -31.71
CA VAL A 546 -1.23 -7.81 -33.09
C VAL A 546 0.20 -7.30 -33.11
N ARG A 547 0.96 -7.69 -34.13
CA ARG A 547 2.25 -7.08 -34.42
C ARG A 547 2.14 -5.58 -34.71
N ALA A 548 3.22 -4.85 -34.49
CA ALA A 548 3.32 -3.46 -34.94
C ALA A 548 3.13 -3.35 -36.47
N GLY A 549 2.37 -2.33 -36.88
CA GLY A 549 2.14 -2.02 -38.30
C GLY A 549 1.24 -3.02 -39.04
N HIS A 550 0.28 -3.65 -38.36
CA HIS A 550 -0.72 -4.50 -39.02
C HIS A 550 -1.60 -3.66 -39.99
N PRO A 551 -1.78 -4.08 -41.26
CA PRO A 551 -2.41 -3.23 -42.29
C PRO A 551 -3.90 -2.92 -42.04
N SER A 552 -4.65 -3.86 -41.47
CA SER A 552 -6.11 -3.78 -41.30
C SER A 552 -6.62 -3.86 -39.85
N ILE A 553 -5.85 -4.44 -38.92
CA ILE A 553 -6.23 -4.62 -37.51
C ILE A 553 -5.42 -3.65 -36.66
N ASN A 554 -5.91 -2.42 -36.54
CA ASN A 554 -5.29 -1.35 -35.76
C ASN A 554 -6.36 -0.37 -35.26
N SER A 555 -5.97 0.53 -34.36
CA SER A 555 -6.87 1.51 -33.73
C SER A 555 -7.51 2.50 -34.72
N GLY A 556 -6.89 2.74 -35.88
CA GLY A 556 -7.49 3.55 -36.93
C GLY A 556 -8.62 2.83 -37.67
N SER A 557 -8.50 1.52 -37.86
CA SER A 557 -9.48 0.70 -38.58
C SER A 557 -10.60 0.15 -37.69
N ILE A 558 -10.34 -0.07 -36.39
CA ILE A 558 -11.34 -0.55 -35.42
C ILE A 558 -11.29 0.31 -34.14
N PRO A 559 -11.85 1.54 -34.16
CA PRO A 559 -11.69 2.49 -33.07
C PRO A 559 -12.33 2.08 -31.75
N SER A 560 -13.30 1.17 -31.77
CA SER A 560 -14.01 0.65 -30.59
C SER A 560 -13.32 -0.55 -29.94
N ALA A 561 -12.18 -0.99 -30.46
CA ALA A 561 -11.42 -2.10 -29.92
C ALA A 561 -10.16 -1.62 -29.18
N HIS A 562 -9.74 -2.41 -28.20
CA HIS A 562 -8.46 -2.29 -27.53
C HIS A 562 -7.39 -3.07 -28.31
N PHE A 563 -6.14 -2.66 -28.14
CA PHE A 563 -5.01 -3.26 -28.85
C PHE A 563 -3.84 -3.46 -27.89
N ILE A 564 -3.23 -4.64 -27.96
CA ILE A 564 -1.87 -4.86 -27.47
C ILE A 564 -0.98 -5.02 -28.70
N THR A 565 -0.07 -4.08 -28.92
CA THR A 565 0.81 -4.05 -30.08
C THR A 565 2.26 -4.30 -29.66
N GLY A 566 2.94 -5.18 -30.41
CA GLY A 566 4.26 -5.69 -30.04
C GLY A 566 5.23 -5.83 -31.20
N ALA A 567 6.24 -6.67 -31.03
CA ALA A 567 7.26 -6.99 -32.03
C ALA A 567 6.64 -7.47 -33.37
N SER A 568 7.40 -7.33 -34.48
CA SER A 568 6.96 -7.71 -35.82
C SER A 568 7.11 -9.19 -36.15
N ASP A 569 7.97 -9.89 -35.42
CA ASP A 569 8.29 -11.31 -35.61
C ASP A 569 7.27 -12.20 -34.88
N PHE A 570 7.34 -13.52 -35.11
CA PHE A 570 6.44 -14.47 -34.46
C PHE A 570 6.69 -14.54 -32.96
N GLU A 571 5.67 -14.20 -32.20
CA GLU A 571 5.68 -14.23 -30.74
C GLU A 571 4.43 -14.93 -30.22
N HIS A 572 4.59 -15.64 -29.11
CA HIS A 572 3.52 -16.36 -28.45
C HIS A 572 3.78 -16.50 -26.95
N GLY A 573 2.75 -16.83 -26.20
CA GLY A 573 2.85 -17.13 -24.77
C GLY A 573 1.48 -17.21 -24.13
N HIS A 574 1.31 -16.75 -22.90
CA HIS A 574 0.05 -16.82 -22.16
C HIS A 574 -0.56 -15.44 -21.95
N LEU A 575 -1.89 -15.40 -21.79
CA LEU A 575 -2.61 -14.19 -21.41
C LEU A 575 -2.96 -14.22 -19.93
N GLY A 576 -2.80 -13.06 -19.30
CA GLY A 576 -3.35 -12.78 -17.97
C GLY A 576 -4.42 -11.71 -18.06
N ALA A 577 -5.57 -11.94 -17.44
CA ALA A 577 -6.61 -10.96 -17.22
C ALA A 577 -6.81 -10.79 -15.71
N PHE A 578 -6.70 -9.56 -15.24
CA PHE A 578 -6.65 -9.22 -13.82
C PHE A 578 -7.67 -8.15 -13.50
N SER A 579 -8.28 -8.25 -12.31
CA SER A 579 -9.15 -7.22 -11.79
C SER A 579 -8.41 -5.90 -11.61
N LEU A 580 -8.96 -4.82 -12.16
CA LEU A 580 -8.43 -3.47 -11.96
C LEU A 580 -8.72 -2.97 -10.53
N ALA A 581 -9.78 -3.47 -9.90
CA ALA A 581 -10.13 -3.13 -8.52
C ALA A 581 -9.12 -3.70 -7.53
N THR A 582 -8.75 -2.91 -6.51
CA THR A 582 -7.81 -3.31 -5.44
C THR A 582 -8.41 -4.28 -4.41
N SER A 583 -9.72 -4.49 -4.44
CA SER A 583 -10.46 -5.45 -3.61
C SER A 583 -11.65 -6.00 -4.43
N PRO A 584 -11.38 -6.82 -5.46
CA PRO A 584 -12.40 -7.27 -6.41
C PRO A 584 -13.47 -8.15 -5.79
N THR A 585 -13.09 -8.94 -4.78
CA THR A 585 -13.92 -9.85 -3.99
C THR A 585 -14.69 -9.19 -2.86
N THR A 586 -14.65 -7.85 -2.74
CA THR A 586 -15.46 -7.10 -1.78
C THR A 586 -16.62 -6.40 -2.51
N SER A 587 -17.86 -6.70 -2.10
CA SER A 587 -19.04 -6.07 -2.70
C SER A 587 -19.05 -4.56 -2.44
N THR A 588 -19.45 -3.78 -3.43
CA THR A 588 -19.57 -2.31 -3.34
C THR A 588 -20.91 -1.84 -2.74
N GLY A 589 -21.77 -2.75 -2.30
CA GLY A 589 -23.04 -2.47 -1.60
C GLY A 589 -24.07 -3.59 -1.75
N THR A 590 -25.34 -3.25 -1.55
CA THR A 590 -26.50 -4.19 -1.63
C THR A 590 -27.60 -3.68 -2.58
N GLY A 591 -27.24 -2.94 -3.62
CA GLY A 591 -28.17 -2.36 -4.60
C GLY A 591 -27.84 -2.73 -6.05
N VAL A 592 -28.74 -2.42 -6.99
CA VAL A 592 -28.49 -2.62 -8.44
C VAL A 592 -27.26 -1.79 -8.85
N GLY A 593 -26.23 -2.44 -9.39
CA GLY A 593 -24.96 -1.82 -9.77
C GLY A 593 -23.88 -1.80 -8.68
N HIS A 594 -24.21 -2.24 -7.45
CA HIS A 594 -23.29 -2.25 -6.29
C HIS A 594 -22.90 -3.68 -5.90
N GLY A 595 -22.12 -4.36 -6.75
CA GLY A 595 -21.65 -5.72 -6.53
C GLY A 595 -20.12 -5.84 -6.52
N TYR A 596 -19.62 -7.05 -6.74
CA TYR A 596 -18.20 -7.37 -6.87
C TYR A 596 -17.63 -6.81 -8.18
N ARG A 597 -16.37 -6.37 -8.11
CA ARG A 597 -15.63 -5.82 -9.26
C ARG A 597 -14.54 -6.78 -9.68
N ASP A 598 -14.91 -8.06 -9.79
CA ASP A 598 -14.01 -9.15 -10.08
C ASP A 598 -14.02 -9.52 -11.57
N ALA A 599 -12.84 -9.49 -12.18
CA ALA A 599 -12.63 -9.90 -13.56
C ALA A 599 -12.99 -11.37 -13.77
N THR A 600 -12.93 -12.24 -12.75
CA THR A 600 -13.34 -13.65 -12.90
C THR A 600 -14.85 -13.81 -13.14
N MET A 601 -15.65 -12.79 -12.83
CA MET A 601 -17.09 -12.76 -13.12
C MET A 601 -17.41 -12.29 -14.55
N LEU A 602 -16.41 -11.87 -15.34
CA LEU A 602 -16.56 -11.54 -16.76
C LEU A 602 -16.41 -12.81 -17.60
N SER A 603 -17.11 -12.83 -18.74
CA SER A 603 -17.00 -13.93 -19.70
C SER A 603 -15.92 -13.61 -20.74
N PHE A 604 -14.92 -14.48 -20.86
CA PHE A 604 -13.84 -14.36 -21.83
C PHE A 604 -14.03 -15.36 -22.97
N TRP A 605 -13.88 -14.87 -24.20
CA TRP A 605 -13.81 -15.68 -25.39
C TRP A 605 -12.69 -15.17 -26.29
N GLY A 606 -12.00 -16.06 -26.99
CA GLY A 606 -10.95 -15.65 -27.89
C GLY A 606 -10.64 -16.68 -28.97
N ALA A 607 -9.91 -16.24 -29.98
CA ALA A 607 -9.47 -17.09 -31.07
C ALA A 607 -8.14 -16.60 -31.63
N ILE A 608 -7.32 -17.55 -32.05
CA ILE A 608 -6.17 -17.32 -32.90
C ILE A 608 -6.65 -17.32 -34.34
N VAL A 609 -6.37 -16.26 -35.08
CA VAL A 609 -6.69 -16.12 -36.49
C VAL A 609 -5.41 -16.24 -37.30
N VAL A 610 -5.39 -17.19 -38.23
CA VAL A 610 -4.31 -17.37 -39.21
C VAL A 610 -4.81 -16.81 -40.54
N GLU A 611 -4.27 -15.64 -40.90
CA GLU A 611 -4.75 -14.82 -42.01
C GLU A 611 -4.54 -15.49 -43.37
N GLN A 612 -3.41 -16.19 -43.54
CA GLN A 612 -3.03 -16.79 -44.83
C GLN A 612 -3.97 -17.94 -45.26
N SER A 613 -4.54 -18.67 -44.29
CA SER A 613 -5.42 -19.81 -44.52
C SER A 613 -6.89 -19.50 -44.24
N ASN A 614 -7.22 -18.27 -43.82
CA ASN A 614 -8.54 -17.86 -43.32
C ASN A 614 -9.10 -18.86 -42.31
N SER A 615 -8.22 -19.40 -41.47
CA SER A 615 -8.52 -20.43 -40.47
C SER A 615 -8.12 -19.93 -39.08
N GLY A 616 -8.46 -20.69 -38.05
CA GLY A 616 -8.15 -20.32 -36.68
C GLY A 616 -8.56 -21.41 -35.70
N PHE A 617 -8.22 -21.20 -34.44
CA PHE A 617 -8.66 -22.07 -33.34
C PHE A 617 -9.03 -21.23 -32.12
N ALA A 618 -9.97 -21.73 -31.34
CA ALA A 618 -10.43 -21.06 -30.13
C ALA A 618 -9.32 -21.05 -29.07
N MET A 619 -9.26 -19.96 -28.32
CA MET A 619 -8.43 -19.86 -27.13
C MET A 619 -9.23 -20.34 -25.92
N GLU A 620 -8.58 -21.13 -25.07
CA GLU A 620 -9.14 -21.54 -23.78
C GLU A 620 -8.85 -20.47 -22.73
N PHE A 621 -9.80 -20.20 -21.84
CA PHE A 621 -9.63 -19.30 -20.71
C PHE A 621 -9.99 -20.03 -19.42
N ILE A 622 -9.15 -19.91 -18.40
CA ILE A 622 -9.25 -20.57 -17.11
C ILE A 622 -9.30 -19.48 -16.03
N GLY A 623 -10.45 -19.31 -15.39
CA GLY A 623 -10.64 -18.44 -14.22
C GLY A 623 -10.69 -19.24 -12.91
N ASP A 624 -10.86 -18.56 -11.78
CA ASP A 624 -10.94 -19.24 -10.50
C ASP A 624 -12.25 -20.03 -10.34
N MET A 625 -12.10 -21.25 -9.83
CA MET A 625 -13.18 -22.21 -9.65
C MET A 625 -13.97 -21.95 -8.36
N HIS A 626 -14.64 -20.81 -8.23
CA HIS A 626 -15.69 -20.65 -7.22
C HIS A 626 -17.12 -20.85 -7.75
N ASP A 627 -17.28 -21.39 -8.96
CA ASP A 627 -18.59 -21.81 -9.52
C ASP A 627 -18.58 -23.22 -10.16
N SER A 628 -17.54 -24.01 -9.94
CA SER A 628 -17.52 -25.43 -10.30
C SER A 628 -17.70 -26.33 -9.06
N ALA A 629 -18.83 -26.19 -8.36
CA ALA A 629 -19.33 -27.21 -7.44
C ALA A 629 -20.72 -27.66 -7.88
N ALA A 630 -20.77 -28.69 -8.73
CA ALA A 630 -21.99 -29.46 -8.94
C ALA A 630 -22.31 -30.25 -7.66
N ALA A 631 -23.54 -30.15 -7.14
CA ALA A 631 -24.04 -31.10 -6.15
C ALA A 631 -24.08 -32.52 -6.78
N PRO A 632 -23.60 -33.59 -6.11
CA PRO A 632 -23.36 -34.87 -6.78
C PRO A 632 -24.61 -35.65 -7.19
N THR A 633 -25.80 -35.42 -6.59
CA THR A 633 -27.06 -36.13 -6.92
C THR A 633 -28.31 -35.42 -6.38
N PHE A 634 -29.46 -35.59 -7.06
CA PHE A 634 -30.79 -35.63 -6.42
C PHE A 634 -31.48 -36.96 -6.78
N SER A 635 -32.32 -37.44 -5.87
CA SER A 635 -33.06 -38.70 -5.95
C SER A 635 -33.93 -38.79 -7.21
N GLY A 636 -33.42 -39.46 -8.25
CA GLY A 636 -34.18 -39.71 -9.48
C GLY A 636 -33.35 -39.75 -10.76
N ALA A 637 -32.29 -40.57 -10.79
CA ALA A 637 -31.64 -41.19 -11.97
C ALA A 637 -31.50 -40.43 -13.32
N ASN A 638 -31.40 -39.09 -13.35
CA ASN A 638 -31.04 -38.36 -14.57
C ASN A 638 -29.86 -37.40 -14.29
N PRO A 639 -28.71 -37.54 -14.96
CA PRO A 639 -27.63 -36.55 -14.87
C PRO A 639 -27.93 -35.35 -15.78
N VAL A 640 -27.72 -34.13 -15.27
CA VAL A 640 -27.64 -32.93 -16.11
C VAL A 640 -26.43 -32.09 -15.68
N SER A 641 -25.62 -31.73 -16.68
CA SER A 641 -24.49 -30.83 -16.62
C SER A 641 -24.90 -29.40 -17.01
N GLY A 642 -24.44 -28.38 -16.26
CA GLY A 642 -24.59 -26.96 -16.60
C GLY A 642 -24.83 -26.06 -15.39
N PRO A 643 -24.36 -24.80 -15.41
CA PRO A 643 -23.95 -24.05 -14.22
C PRO A 643 -25.16 -23.70 -13.36
N SER A 644 -25.09 -24.05 -12.08
CA SER A 644 -26.04 -23.61 -11.07
C SER A 644 -25.28 -22.69 -10.13
N ALA A 645 -25.53 -21.39 -10.24
CA ALA A 645 -25.33 -20.48 -9.13
C ALA A 645 -26.22 -20.96 -7.96
N PRO A 646 -25.61 -21.15 -6.79
CA PRO A 646 -25.97 -20.38 -5.61
C PRO A 646 -24.77 -19.66 -4.99
#